data_AF-A0A562I1A7-F1
#
_entry.id   AF-A0A562I1A7-F1
#
_cell.length_a   1.000
_cell.length_b   1.000
_cell.length_c   1.000
_cell.angle_alpha   90.00
_cell.angle_beta   90.00
_cell.angle_gamma   90.00
#
_symmetry.space_group_name_H-M   'P 1'
#
loop_
_entity.id
_entity.type
_entity.pdbx_description
1 polymer ?
#
loop_
_entity_poly.entity_id
_entity_poly.type
_entity_poly.pdbx_seq_one_letter_code
_entity_poly.pdbx_strand_id
1 'polypeptide(L)'
;MAVKYSLLCSVKMSPRLWLTGSLFLLHLGTSPVAEAEVADNKQYACQAGPTGGWSCSTSARSAKLPPKPGSAAIPVTAEERRAAEESSITQVSEAQGKALASRSADYSHLDWVPRDKLTAAQLAEVGPYCSGAYVEPNRPGLLDDTPKGQAPIHVSARASRHDENQEASVLAGDVVLRQGSMQVESEEARLYQLDNRGELAGNVRYRDKGSLLVGDRVELTLDTGEAKIENAEYVIHAARVRGSAQYAKREETSIIRLKDGTYTSCEPGDNTWFLHGNNVTLNPITGTGTATNVTIRVQDIPVFYTPYLSFPIDDRRKSGFLTPSFGSSGRSGFGLLTPYYFNLAPNFDATLFPQYLAKRGFLLEGEFRYLTENTEGQVGGAFISDDEDERENQTGYQKQRWMYSWQHQTGLMSRWLAEVDYTDISDPYYFQDLSTNLQINQSDHLDQKAYLTYRGDSFVARFGVHSYERATVADITPYDRLPQFTLNGTLPFQPAGLVMDYSGEYVRFERDLRTGNFINENGNPEQWYDDRLRGLSRAEGSRIHIEPGVSLPLNWTWGFVKPTLKYAYTSYDIDLDNIGRNSLASYERYDDKPTRGLPIFSVDSGLYFDRDTQFFGQDFRQTLEPRLYYLYVSKDEQDDIPIFDTGEHSFNYASLWRDNRFSGRDRIGDANQVSLGLTTRLIEPSGFERQRFSIGQILYFRDREVQMWGTDYKNRSYATSSVSPYALEYLYRYNHDWRLSATFNWDPDSHMTRSSSAIFHYQPADNLNKIVNLGYRYRSETMRFDQATSTWRYDDDYGSPGTPEYIKDYYKISQHDFSTIWPMAPHWSVIARWQYDYNRNRTLETFGGFEYDSCCWKLRVIGRYWLNYDETSLNLDANDEGQTGIFFQIVLKGLGAPVGGELGTLFDKGIEGYREREEKASF
;
A
#
# COMPACT_ATOMS: atom_id res chain seq x y z
N MET A 1 30.68 -57.29 20.96
CA MET A 1 29.64 -57.05 21.99
C MET A 1 29.36 -55.56 21.98
N ALA A 2 28.64 -55.03 21.00
CA ALA A 2 27.19 -55.08 20.77
C ALA A 2 26.39 -54.19 21.75
N VAL A 3 26.26 -52.91 21.39
CA VAL A 3 25.11 -52.06 21.76
C VAL A 3 24.49 -51.58 20.45
N LYS A 4 23.21 -51.88 20.28
CA LYS A 4 22.42 -51.74 19.05
C LYS A 4 21.73 -50.38 18.97
N TYR A 5 21.87 -49.75 17.80
CA TYR A 5 20.96 -48.77 17.21
C TYR A 5 19.91 -49.49 16.34
N SER A 6 18.69 -48.95 16.27
CA SER A 6 17.74 -49.02 15.13
C SER A 6 16.46 -48.22 15.51
N LEU A 7 16.19 -47.04 14.93
CA LEU A 7 15.47 -46.78 13.67
C LEU A 7 14.00 -47.27 13.66
N LEU A 8 13.03 -46.34 13.61
CA LEU A 8 12.18 -46.13 12.43
C LEU A 8 11.16 -45.00 12.61
N CYS A 9 11.10 -44.19 11.56
CA CYS A 9 10.29 -43.02 11.29
C CYS A 9 8.91 -43.42 10.73
N SER A 10 7.84 -42.69 11.05
CA SER A 10 6.72 -42.38 10.15
C SER A 10 5.70 -41.47 10.86
N VAL A 11 5.63 -40.20 10.45
CA VAL A 11 4.57 -39.27 10.86
C VAL A 11 3.50 -39.29 9.76
N LYS A 12 2.34 -39.85 10.10
CA LYS A 12 1.08 -39.70 9.36
C LYS A 12 0.07 -39.15 10.36
N MET A 13 -0.30 -37.89 10.23
CA MET A 13 -1.25 -37.25 11.13
C MET A 13 -2.64 -37.31 10.50
N SER A 14 -3.55 -38.04 11.14
CA SER A 14 -4.99 -37.87 10.98
C SER A 14 -5.68 -38.06 12.35
N PRO A 15 -6.85 -37.44 12.56
CA PRO A 15 -7.25 -36.94 13.86
C PRO A 15 -8.25 -37.87 14.56
N ARG A 16 -8.09 -38.10 15.87
CA ARG A 16 -9.16 -38.61 16.73
C ARG A 16 -9.07 -38.01 18.13
N LEU A 17 -10.15 -37.29 18.49
CA LEU A 17 -10.62 -37.06 19.86
C LEU A 17 -10.42 -38.30 20.75
N TRP A 18 -10.11 -38.12 22.03
CA TRP A 18 -10.94 -38.60 23.15
C TRP A 18 -10.49 -37.94 24.47
N LEU A 19 -11.50 -37.63 25.29
CA LEU A 19 -11.46 -37.06 26.62
C LEU A 19 -10.51 -37.77 27.61
N THR A 20 -9.85 -36.98 28.47
CA THR A 20 -9.80 -37.06 29.95
C THR A 20 -9.04 -35.79 30.40
N GLY A 21 -9.44 -34.94 31.35
CA GLY A 21 -10.34 -35.08 32.49
C GLY A 21 -9.53 -35.16 33.79
N SER A 22 -9.02 -34.03 34.31
CA SER A 22 -8.72 -33.73 35.75
C SER A 22 -8.03 -32.36 35.86
N LEU A 23 -8.76 -31.25 36.11
CA LEU A 23 -9.07 -30.66 37.43
C LEU A 23 -7.84 -30.27 38.28
N PHE A 24 -7.51 -28.98 38.28
CA PHE A 24 -7.04 -28.28 39.47
C PHE A 24 -7.78 -26.93 39.59
N LEU A 25 -8.60 -26.84 40.63
CA LEU A 25 -9.38 -25.68 41.06
C LEU A 25 -8.48 -24.71 41.83
N LEU A 26 -8.56 -23.41 41.53
CA LEU A 26 -8.23 -22.35 42.47
C LEU A 26 -9.26 -21.22 42.37
N HIS A 27 -9.64 -20.73 43.55
CA HIS A 27 -10.85 -19.99 43.89
C HIS A 27 -11.04 -18.63 43.21
N LEU A 28 -12.28 -18.38 42.79
CA LEU A 28 -12.85 -17.06 42.52
C LEU A 28 -13.16 -16.36 43.85
N GLY A 29 -12.41 -15.30 44.16
CA GLY A 29 -12.77 -14.30 45.16
C GLY A 29 -13.50 -13.14 44.48
N THR A 30 -14.74 -12.91 44.88
CA THR A 30 -15.56 -11.77 44.49
C THR A 30 -15.16 -10.52 45.30
N SER A 31 -14.99 -9.39 44.62
CA SER A 31 -14.99 -8.04 45.22
C SER A 31 -15.42 -7.02 44.15
N PRO A 32 -16.04 -5.90 44.57
CA PRO A 32 -17.10 -5.26 43.79
C PRO A 32 -16.62 -4.21 42.78
N VAL A 33 -17.49 -4.02 41.80
CA VAL A 33 -17.69 -2.88 40.90
C VAL A 33 -17.10 -1.57 41.44
N ALA A 34 -16.17 -0.99 40.69
CA ALA A 34 -15.83 0.43 40.75
C ALA A 34 -16.33 1.07 39.45
N GLU A 35 -17.17 2.08 39.60
CA GLU A 35 -17.69 2.94 38.55
C GLU A 35 -16.55 3.61 37.79
N ALA A 36 -16.55 3.50 36.47
CA ALA A 36 -15.70 4.31 35.61
C ALA A 36 -16.33 5.70 35.48
N GLU A 37 -15.75 6.69 36.16
CA GLU A 37 -16.02 8.10 35.90
C GLU A 37 -15.56 8.47 34.48
N VAL A 38 -16.42 9.20 33.78
CA VAL A 38 -16.18 9.76 32.45
C VAL A 38 -15.07 10.81 32.55
N ALA A 39 -13.91 10.53 31.95
CA ALA A 39 -12.81 11.47 31.87
C ALA A 39 -13.11 12.57 30.82
N ASP A 40 -13.09 13.81 31.32
CA ASP A 40 -13.34 15.07 30.62
C ASP A 40 -12.33 15.31 29.47
N ASN A 41 -12.82 15.69 28.30
CA ASN A 41 -12.05 15.81 27.06
C ASN A 41 -11.24 17.13 27.06
N LYS A 42 -10.06 17.16 27.70
CA LYS A 42 -9.22 18.36 27.81
C LYS A 42 -8.33 18.54 26.57
N GLN A 43 -8.56 19.62 25.81
CA GLN A 43 -7.68 20.04 24.72
C GLN A 43 -6.44 20.79 25.27
N TYR A 44 -5.26 20.37 24.81
CA TYR A 44 -3.97 20.98 25.15
C TYR A 44 -3.45 21.82 24.00
N ALA A 45 -3.06 23.07 24.27
CA ALA A 45 -2.31 23.88 23.32
C ALA A 45 -0.83 23.78 23.69
N CYS A 46 -0.04 23.18 22.80
CA CYS A 46 1.40 22.99 22.98
C CYS A 46 2.18 23.96 22.08
N GLN A 47 3.21 24.58 22.63
CA GLN A 47 4.17 25.37 21.86
C GLN A 47 5.59 24.89 22.15
N ALA A 48 6.44 24.91 21.12
CA ALA A 48 7.85 24.58 21.28
C ALA A 48 8.55 25.68 22.08
N GLY A 49 9.16 25.29 23.20
CA GLY A 49 9.95 26.17 24.04
C GLY A 49 11.35 26.41 23.44
N PRO A 50 12.03 27.50 23.83
CA PRO A 50 13.32 27.91 23.27
C PRO A 50 14.49 26.95 23.57
N THR A 51 14.28 25.88 24.34
CA THR A 51 15.28 24.84 24.63
C THR A 51 14.93 23.48 24.00
N GLY A 52 13.98 23.43 23.05
CA GLY A 52 13.63 22.21 22.31
C GLY A 52 12.67 21.25 23.02
N GLY A 53 12.03 21.67 24.12
CA GLY A 53 10.95 20.93 24.79
C GLY A 53 9.57 21.57 24.54
N TRP A 54 8.51 20.77 24.52
CA TRP A 54 7.13 21.26 24.34
C TRP A 54 6.53 21.73 25.68
N SER A 55 5.99 22.95 25.71
CA SER A 55 5.24 23.47 26.83
C SER A 55 3.75 23.45 26.49
N CYS A 56 2.97 22.63 27.18
CA CYS A 56 1.55 22.45 26.95
C CYS A 56 0.73 23.02 28.11
N SER A 57 -0.29 23.83 27.80
CA SER A 57 -1.25 24.33 28.79
C SER A 57 -2.70 23.97 28.41
N THR A 58 -3.54 23.73 29.40
CA THR A 58 -4.98 23.48 29.23
C THR A 58 -5.69 24.77 28.83
N SER A 59 -6.39 24.78 27.69
CA SER A 59 -7.04 25.99 27.17
C SER A 59 -8.36 26.25 27.89
N ALA A 60 -8.39 27.19 28.84
CA ALA A 60 -9.61 27.70 29.44
C ALA A 60 -10.10 28.93 28.63
N ARG A 61 -11.28 28.82 28.02
CA ARG A 61 -11.88 29.88 27.20
C ARG A 61 -12.39 31.02 28.11
N SER A 62 -11.58 32.06 28.31
CA SER A 62 -12.02 33.31 28.93
C SER A 62 -12.44 34.32 27.85
N ALA A 63 -13.72 34.65 27.77
CA ALA A 63 -14.21 35.74 26.93
C ALA A 63 -14.57 36.94 27.81
N LYS A 64 -13.69 37.95 27.85
CA LYS A 64 -14.03 39.31 28.30
C LYS A 64 -14.39 40.13 27.05
N LEU A 65 -15.64 40.56 26.96
CA LEU A 65 -16.17 41.40 25.88
C LEU A 65 -15.59 42.83 25.94
N PRO A 66 -15.21 43.45 24.80
CA PRO A 66 -15.03 44.90 24.71
C PRO A 66 -16.38 45.62 24.50
N PRO A 67 -16.53 46.90 24.94
CA PRO A 67 -17.80 47.62 24.86
C PRO A 67 -18.08 48.19 23.45
N LYS A 68 -19.38 48.28 23.12
CA LYS A 68 -19.96 48.81 21.87
C LYS A 68 -19.60 50.28 21.59
N PRO A 69 -19.33 50.64 20.32
CA PRO A 69 -19.64 51.95 19.76
C PRO A 69 -20.98 51.95 18.98
N GLY A 70 -21.67 53.09 19.04
CA GLY A 70 -23.03 53.30 18.54
C GLY A 70 -23.17 53.59 17.04
N SER A 71 -24.44 53.56 16.63
CA SER A 71 -24.98 53.79 15.29
C SER A 71 -24.71 55.21 14.75
N ALA A 72 -24.40 55.31 13.46
CA ALA A 72 -24.73 56.45 12.62
C ALA A 72 -25.05 55.96 11.19
N ALA A 73 -26.20 56.40 10.67
CA ALA A 73 -26.73 56.09 9.36
C ALA A 73 -26.16 57.03 8.28
N ILE A 74 -25.98 56.53 7.05
CA ILE A 74 -25.97 57.33 5.80
C ILE A 74 -26.61 56.48 4.68
N PRO A 75 -27.51 57.03 3.85
CA PRO A 75 -28.25 56.31 2.81
C PRO A 75 -27.54 56.37 1.44
N VAL A 76 -27.69 55.34 0.61
CA VAL A 76 -27.40 55.44 -0.84
C VAL A 76 -28.43 54.69 -1.67
N THR A 77 -28.83 55.40 -2.71
CA THR A 77 -29.82 55.24 -3.79
C THR A 77 -29.83 53.91 -4.54
N ALA A 78 -31.06 53.50 -4.91
CA ALA A 78 -31.36 52.44 -5.86
C ALA A 78 -31.22 52.93 -7.32
N GLU A 79 -30.68 52.08 -8.18
CA GLU A 79 -30.70 52.25 -9.63
C GLU A 79 -31.28 50.96 -10.24
N GLU A 80 -32.43 51.11 -10.91
CA GLU A 80 -33.14 50.05 -11.64
C GLU A 80 -32.43 49.69 -12.95
N ARG A 81 -32.27 48.39 -13.23
CA ARG A 81 -32.14 47.88 -14.60
C ARG A 81 -33.04 46.67 -14.82
N ARG A 82 -33.96 46.84 -15.76
CA ARG A 82 -34.82 45.82 -16.38
C ARG A 82 -34.04 44.94 -17.35
N ALA A 83 -34.32 43.64 -17.34
CA ALA A 83 -34.23 42.71 -18.49
C ALA A 83 -35.29 41.61 -18.23
N ALA A 84 -36.46 41.68 -18.88
CA ALA A 84 -36.79 41.04 -20.15
C ALA A 84 -36.98 39.51 -20.01
N GLU A 85 -38.23 39.13 -19.75
CA GLU A 85 -38.74 37.75 -19.81
C GLU A 85 -38.81 37.27 -21.26
N GLU A 86 -38.26 36.08 -21.54
CA GLU A 86 -38.66 35.27 -22.69
C GLU A 86 -39.19 33.92 -22.18
N SER A 87 -40.49 33.72 -22.42
CA SER A 87 -41.23 32.50 -22.16
C SER A 87 -41.23 31.59 -23.39
N SER A 88 -40.86 30.32 -23.25
CA SER A 88 -41.18 29.29 -24.25
C SER A 88 -41.53 27.92 -23.61
N ILE A 89 -42.84 27.73 -23.46
CA ILE A 89 -43.71 26.57 -23.74
C ILE A 89 -43.17 25.12 -23.54
N THR A 90 -43.94 24.41 -22.70
CA THR A 90 -44.00 22.99 -22.32
C THR A 90 -44.56 22.03 -23.40
N GLN A 91 -44.09 20.77 -23.44
CA GLN A 91 -44.87 19.51 -23.61
C GLN A 91 -44.03 18.34 -23.03
N VAL A 92 -44.39 17.64 -21.94
CA VAL A 92 -45.48 16.68 -21.61
C VAL A 92 -45.28 15.27 -22.19
N SER A 93 -44.78 14.34 -21.36
CA SER A 93 -45.38 12.99 -21.22
C SER A 93 -44.92 12.31 -19.92
N GLU A 94 -45.91 11.98 -19.07
CA GLU A 94 -45.90 11.00 -17.97
C GLU A 94 -45.30 11.43 -16.61
N ALA A 95 -46.21 11.90 -15.75
CA ALA A 95 -45.97 12.19 -14.34
C ALA A 95 -45.90 10.91 -13.48
N GLN A 96 -44.70 10.57 -13.02
CA GLN A 96 -44.42 9.90 -11.74
C GLN A 96 -43.15 10.49 -11.12
N GLY A 97 -43.36 11.39 -10.15
CA GLY A 97 -42.32 12.19 -9.53
C GLY A 97 -42.52 13.65 -9.89
N LYS A 98 -43.07 14.43 -8.96
CA LYS A 98 -42.97 15.89 -9.07
C LYS A 98 -41.47 16.22 -9.09
N ALA A 99 -40.93 16.51 -10.27
CA ALA A 99 -39.82 17.44 -10.33
C ALA A 99 -40.41 18.76 -9.83
N LEU A 100 -40.22 19.06 -8.54
CA LEU A 100 -40.42 20.41 -8.05
C LEU A 100 -39.60 21.30 -8.99
N ALA A 101 -40.23 22.31 -9.59
CA ALA A 101 -39.46 23.33 -10.29
C ALA A 101 -38.36 23.79 -9.33
N SER A 102 -37.11 23.75 -9.77
CA SER A 102 -35.97 24.11 -8.92
C SER A 102 -36.27 25.41 -8.21
N ARG A 103 -36.30 25.40 -6.87
CA ARG A 103 -36.73 26.56 -6.06
C ARG A 103 -35.84 27.79 -6.29
N SER A 104 -34.65 27.56 -6.82
CA SER A 104 -33.78 28.57 -7.40
C SER A 104 -33.03 28.02 -8.62
N ALA A 105 -32.79 28.84 -9.65
CA ALA A 105 -32.08 28.40 -10.86
C ALA A 105 -30.61 28.03 -10.60
N ASP A 106 -30.02 28.54 -9.51
CA ASP A 106 -28.62 28.36 -9.12
C ASP A 106 -28.41 27.30 -8.02
N TYR A 107 -29.47 26.61 -7.59
CA TYR A 107 -29.46 25.64 -6.48
C TYR A 107 -28.97 26.20 -5.13
N SER A 108 -28.89 27.53 -4.96
CA SER A 108 -28.57 28.17 -3.67
C SER A 108 -29.55 27.81 -2.55
N HIS A 109 -30.77 27.38 -2.89
CA HIS A 109 -31.72 26.85 -1.92
C HIS A 109 -31.19 25.59 -1.19
N LEU A 110 -30.30 24.82 -1.84
CA LEU A 110 -29.62 23.62 -1.32
C LEU A 110 -28.21 23.90 -0.77
N ASP A 111 -27.83 25.16 -0.56
CA ASP A 111 -26.47 25.56 -0.14
C ASP A 111 -25.37 25.18 -1.13
N TRP A 112 -25.73 25.07 -2.41
CA TRP A 112 -24.76 24.88 -3.46
C TRP A 112 -23.95 26.16 -3.67
N VAL A 113 -22.63 26.04 -3.57
CA VAL A 113 -21.68 27.11 -3.87
C VAL A 113 -20.88 26.72 -5.11
N PRO A 114 -21.02 27.46 -6.22
CA PRO A 114 -20.20 27.28 -7.42
C PRO A 114 -18.70 27.37 -7.14
N ARG A 115 -17.90 26.59 -7.87
CA ARG A 115 -16.45 26.44 -7.66
C ARG A 115 -15.71 27.78 -7.67
N ASP A 116 -16.11 28.71 -8.53
CA ASP A 116 -15.54 30.06 -8.65
C ASP A 116 -15.74 30.93 -7.40
N LYS A 117 -16.68 30.56 -6.53
CA LYS A 117 -16.99 31.28 -5.28
C LYS A 117 -16.44 30.59 -4.03
N LEU A 118 -15.77 29.44 -4.17
CA LEU A 118 -15.18 28.72 -3.05
C LEU A 118 -13.87 29.36 -2.58
N THR A 119 -13.62 29.31 -1.27
CA THR A 119 -12.34 29.71 -0.68
C THR A 119 -11.23 28.72 -1.03
N ALA A 120 -9.96 29.12 -0.90
CA ALA A 120 -8.83 28.22 -1.17
C ALA A 120 -8.85 26.95 -0.30
N ALA A 121 -9.29 27.05 0.96
CA ALA A 121 -9.45 25.90 1.85
C ALA A 121 -10.55 24.94 1.36
N GLN A 122 -11.69 25.48 0.93
CA GLN A 122 -12.79 24.68 0.37
C GLN A 122 -12.40 24.04 -0.97
N LEU A 123 -11.68 24.76 -1.84
CA LEU A 123 -11.19 24.23 -3.12
C LEU A 123 -10.21 23.07 -2.94
N ALA A 124 -9.45 23.04 -1.84
CA ALA A 124 -8.54 21.94 -1.52
C ALA A 124 -9.29 20.66 -1.12
N GLU A 125 -10.51 20.79 -0.61
CA GLU A 125 -11.36 19.67 -0.24
C GLU A 125 -12.24 19.19 -1.39
N VAL A 126 -12.45 20.00 -2.43
CA VAL A 126 -13.35 19.69 -3.55
C VAL A 126 -12.59 19.04 -4.69
N GLY A 127 -13.10 17.88 -5.14
CA GLY A 127 -12.55 17.14 -6.26
C GLY A 127 -12.28 18.03 -7.50
N PRO A 128 -11.22 17.74 -8.27
CA PRO A 128 -10.74 18.62 -9.35
C PRO A 128 -11.78 18.89 -10.45
N TYR A 129 -12.73 17.96 -10.61
CA TYR A 129 -13.76 17.98 -11.64
C TYR A 129 -15.16 18.33 -11.13
N CYS A 130 -15.30 18.72 -9.87
CA CYS A 130 -16.57 19.19 -9.32
C CYS A 130 -16.78 20.69 -9.65
N SER A 131 -17.96 21.03 -10.15
CA SER A 131 -18.43 22.40 -10.43
C SER A 131 -18.78 23.21 -9.19
N GLY A 132 -18.80 22.59 -8.00
CA GLY A 132 -19.02 23.29 -6.73
C GLY A 132 -19.03 22.35 -5.52
N ALA A 133 -19.55 22.85 -4.40
CA ALA A 133 -19.76 22.07 -3.19
C ALA A 133 -20.95 22.56 -2.37
N TYR A 134 -21.50 21.69 -1.53
CA TYR A 134 -22.48 22.04 -0.52
C TYR A 134 -21.77 22.63 0.70
N VAL A 135 -22.05 23.89 1.04
CA VAL A 135 -21.38 24.59 2.14
C VAL A 135 -22.42 25.10 3.14
N GLU A 136 -22.41 24.54 4.37
CA GLU A 136 -23.34 24.99 5.40
C GLU A 136 -23.01 26.44 5.80
N PRO A 137 -23.96 27.38 5.75
CA PRO A 137 -23.72 28.76 6.16
C PRO A 137 -23.49 28.84 7.67
N ASN A 138 -22.54 29.69 8.09
CA ASN A 138 -22.31 29.93 9.50
C ASN A 138 -23.53 30.63 10.12
N ARG A 139 -24.09 30.03 11.18
CA ARG A 139 -25.34 30.49 11.80
C ARG A 139 -25.28 30.42 13.33
N PRO A 140 -25.99 31.32 14.04
CA PRO A 140 -26.08 31.26 15.50
C PRO A 140 -26.64 29.91 15.96
N GLY A 141 -26.00 29.28 16.96
CA GLY A 141 -26.46 28.01 17.51
C GLY A 141 -26.06 26.77 16.71
N LEU A 142 -25.29 26.89 15.61
CA LEU A 142 -24.80 25.74 14.84
C LEU A 142 -24.11 24.66 15.71
N LEU A 143 -23.33 25.11 16.71
CA LEU A 143 -22.60 24.29 17.67
C LEU A 143 -23.30 24.19 19.04
N ASP A 144 -24.60 24.50 19.11
CA ASP A 144 -25.38 24.41 20.36
C ASP A 144 -25.96 23.00 20.52
N ASP A 145 -25.39 22.28 21.49
CA ASP A 145 -25.75 20.90 21.85
C ASP A 145 -26.77 20.82 23.00
N THR A 146 -27.35 21.94 23.41
CA THR A 146 -28.39 21.96 24.46
C THR A 146 -29.60 21.11 24.04
N PRO A 147 -30.11 20.20 24.90
CA PRO A 147 -31.33 19.44 24.60
C PRO A 147 -32.50 20.36 24.22
N LYS A 148 -33.28 20.01 23.18
CA LYS A 148 -34.30 20.92 22.60
C LYS A 148 -35.31 21.44 23.62
N GLY A 149 -35.83 20.59 24.50
CA GLY A 149 -36.75 20.99 25.57
C GLY A 149 -36.16 21.92 26.64
N GLN A 150 -34.83 22.09 26.68
CA GLN A 150 -34.14 23.05 27.56
C GLN A 150 -33.64 24.29 26.82
N ALA A 151 -33.55 24.21 25.49
CA ALA A 151 -33.10 25.31 24.66
C ALA A 151 -34.22 26.34 24.48
N PRO A 152 -33.96 27.65 24.67
CA PRO A 152 -34.97 28.66 24.42
C PRO A 152 -35.35 28.71 22.95
N ILE A 153 -36.65 28.84 22.68
CA ILE A 153 -37.16 29.08 21.33
C ILE A 153 -37.07 30.58 21.04
N HIS A 154 -36.30 30.93 20.02
CA HIS A 154 -36.23 32.27 19.46
C HIS A 154 -37.05 32.34 18.19
N VAL A 155 -37.95 33.31 18.12
CA VAL A 155 -38.78 33.52 16.93
C VAL A 155 -38.68 34.96 16.48
N SER A 156 -38.43 35.18 15.19
CA SER A 156 -38.47 36.50 14.56
C SER A 156 -39.34 36.44 13.30
N ALA A 157 -40.13 37.48 13.07
CA ALA A 157 -40.96 37.64 11.86
C ALA A 157 -41.19 39.14 11.61
N ARG A 158 -41.59 39.52 10.40
CA ARG A 158 -41.95 40.91 10.06
C ARG A 158 -43.27 41.35 10.69
N ALA A 159 -44.22 40.42 10.82
CA ALA A 159 -45.50 40.65 11.45
C ALA A 159 -45.91 39.46 12.33
N SER A 160 -46.57 39.74 13.45
CA SER A 160 -47.16 38.75 14.34
C SER A 160 -48.59 39.13 14.67
N ARG A 161 -49.50 38.17 14.62
CA ARG A 161 -50.90 38.28 15.05
C ARG A 161 -51.25 37.12 15.94
N HIS A 162 -52.06 37.37 16.96
CA HIS A 162 -52.67 36.30 17.75
C HIS A 162 -54.09 36.03 17.24
N ASP A 163 -54.42 34.76 17.01
CA ASP A 163 -55.77 34.28 16.68
C ASP A 163 -56.42 33.72 17.93
N GLU A 164 -57.34 34.50 18.52
CA GLU A 164 -58.05 34.16 19.75
C GLU A 164 -58.96 32.94 19.60
N ASN A 165 -59.44 32.62 18.38
CA ASN A 165 -60.35 31.49 18.16
C ASN A 165 -59.62 30.14 18.16
N GLN A 166 -58.35 30.12 17.75
CA GLN A 166 -57.53 28.91 17.63
C GLN A 166 -56.41 28.84 18.67
N GLU A 167 -56.31 29.82 19.57
CA GLU A 167 -55.19 30.03 20.50
C GLU A 167 -53.81 29.88 19.80
N ALA A 168 -53.72 30.45 18.60
CA ALA A 168 -52.56 30.30 17.73
C ALA A 168 -51.86 31.64 17.49
N SER A 169 -50.53 31.64 17.49
CA SER A 169 -49.73 32.78 17.06
C SER A 169 -49.41 32.64 15.57
N VAL A 170 -49.94 33.55 14.75
CA VAL A 170 -49.70 33.61 13.31
C VAL A 170 -48.59 34.63 13.04
N LEU A 171 -47.54 34.19 12.39
CA LEU A 171 -46.34 34.95 12.05
C LEU A 171 -46.22 35.01 10.54
N ALA A 172 -45.92 36.19 9.99
CA ALA A 172 -45.84 36.38 8.55
C ALA A 172 -44.64 37.26 8.17
N GLY A 173 -43.99 36.88 7.06
CA GLY A 173 -42.85 37.55 6.45
C GLY A 173 -41.53 37.21 7.15
N ASP A 174 -40.63 36.54 6.42
CA ASP A 174 -39.29 36.10 6.85
C ASP A 174 -39.30 35.51 8.28
N VAL A 175 -40.14 34.50 8.51
CA VAL A 175 -40.21 33.84 9.80
C VAL A 175 -38.95 33.02 10.00
N VAL A 176 -38.26 33.24 11.11
CA VAL A 176 -37.11 32.43 11.55
C VAL A 176 -37.40 31.94 12.97
N LEU A 177 -37.50 30.62 13.11
CA LEU A 177 -37.62 29.92 14.39
C LEU A 177 -36.31 29.20 14.67
N ARG A 178 -35.74 29.39 15.87
CA ARG A 178 -34.46 28.77 16.26
C ARG A 178 -34.54 28.21 17.67
N GLN A 179 -34.00 27.01 17.86
CA GLN A 179 -33.96 26.32 19.14
C GLN A 179 -32.73 25.38 19.17
N GLY A 180 -31.72 25.72 19.97
CA GLY A 180 -30.42 25.04 19.93
C GLY A 180 -29.80 25.11 18.53
N SER A 181 -29.40 23.94 18.00
CA SER A 181 -28.89 23.76 16.63
C SER A 181 -29.96 23.69 15.54
N MET A 182 -31.25 23.63 15.90
CA MET A 182 -32.35 23.65 14.96
C MET A 182 -32.70 25.08 14.52
N GLN A 183 -32.86 25.29 13.22
CA GLN A 183 -33.37 26.53 12.64
C GLN A 183 -34.37 26.23 11.54
N VAL A 184 -35.52 26.90 11.55
CA VAL A 184 -36.59 26.76 10.57
C VAL A 184 -36.93 28.13 10.02
N GLU A 185 -36.86 28.29 8.70
CA GLU A 185 -37.22 29.51 7.99
C GLU A 185 -38.46 29.27 7.13
N SER A 186 -39.38 30.23 7.06
CA SER A 186 -40.58 30.17 6.22
C SER A 186 -41.19 31.56 5.94
N GLU A 187 -42.19 31.61 5.06
CA GLU A 187 -42.96 32.83 4.78
C GLU A 187 -44.09 33.06 5.80
N GLU A 188 -44.79 32.00 6.21
CA GLU A 188 -45.83 32.01 7.25
C GLU A 188 -45.54 30.93 8.29
N ALA A 189 -45.87 31.19 9.55
CA ALA A 189 -45.87 30.20 10.62
C ALA A 189 -47.08 30.37 11.53
N ARG A 190 -47.68 29.26 11.96
CA ARG A 190 -48.76 29.19 12.93
C ARG A 190 -48.32 28.33 14.10
N LEU A 191 -48.24 28.92 15.28
CA LEU A 191 -47.80 28.24 16.50
C LEU A 191 -49.00 28.04 17.41
N TYR A 192 -49.45 26.79 17.53
CA TYR A 192 -50.53 26.34 18.40
C TYR A 192 -49.95 26.00 19.78
N GLN A 193 -50.24 26.84 20.79
CA GLN A 193 -49.64 26.70 22.12
C GLN A 193 -50.18 25.48 22.87
N LEU A 194 -51.48 25.22 22.79
CA LEU A 194 -52.13 24.09 23.47
C LEU A 194 -51.63 22.73 22.95
N ASP A 195 -51.47 22.62 21.63
CA ASP A 195 -51.09 21.38 20.96
C ASP A 195 -49.57 21.20 20.82
N ASN A 196 -48.80 22.18 21.30
CA ASN A 196 -47.34 22.20 21.17
C ASN A 196 -46.85 22.02 19.71
N ARG A 197 -47.62 22.58 18.76
CA ARG A 197 -47.48 22.32 17.33
C ARG A 197 -47.23 23.60 16.56
N GLY A 198 -46.20 23.62 15.73
CA GLY A 198 -45.92 24.66 14.76
C GLY A 198 -46.21 24.18 13.34
N GLU A 199 -46.99 24.93 12.57
CA GLU A 199 -47.15 24.73 11.13
C GLU A 199 -46.47 25.89 10.41
N LEU A 200 -45.45 25.61 9.59
CA LEU A 200 -44.76 26.62 8.80
C LEU A 200 -44.95 26.31 7.32
N ALA A 201 -45.24 27.33 6.52
CA ALA A 201 -45.56 27.20 5.10
C ALA A 201 -44.86 28.27 4.25
N GLY A 202 -44.57 27.91 3.01
CA GLY A 202 -43.91 28.78 2.04
C GLY A 202 -42.38 28.74 2.18
N ASN A 203 -41.72 28.17 1.16
CA ASN A 203 -40.26 28.08 1.04
C ASN A 203 -39.55 27.67 2.35
N VAL A 204 -40.02 26.58 2.94
CA VAL A 204 -39.53 26.12 4.24
C VAL A 204 -38.10 25.64 4.13
N ARG A 205 -37.21 26.12 5.01
CA ARG A 205 -35.83 25.64 5.16
C ARG A 205 -35.58 25.21 6.60
N TYR A 206 -35.47 23.91 6.81
CA TYR A 206 -35.19 23.29 8.09
C TYR A 206 -33.72 22.88 8.15
N ARG A 207 -32.99 23.31 9.19
CA ARG A 207 -31.57 23.03 9.39
C ARG A 207 -31.32 22.41 10.74
N ASP A 208 -30.49 21.39 10.77
CA ASP A 208 -30.05 20.73 12.01
C ASP A 208 -28.74 19.96 11.80
N LYS A 209 -27.73 20.21 12.65
CA LYS A 209 -26.43 19.50 12.71
C LYS A 209 -25.88 18.99 11.35
N GLY A 210 -25.55 19.88 10.41
CA GLY A 210 -24.98 19.50 9.11
C GLY A 210 -25.98 19.03 8.05
N SER A 211 -27.28 18.97 8.37
CA SER A 211 -28.36 18.65 7.45
C SER A 211 -29.23 19.85 7.11
N LEU A 212 -29.62 19.95 5.85
CA LEU A 212 -30.61 20.90 5.34
C LEU A 212 -31.76 20.10 4.72
N LEU A 213 -32.99 20.50 5.04
CA LEU A 213 -34.24 19.98 4.50
C LEU A 213 -35.06 21.17 3.98
N VAL A 214 -35.46 21.14 2.72
CA VAL A 214 -36.25 22.21 2.08
C VAL A 214 -37.58 21.64 1.61
N GLY A 215 -38.68 22.35 1.81
CA GLY A 215 -40.02 21.86 1.44
C GLY A 215 -41.09 22.93 1.34
N ASP A 216 -42.32 22.52 1.04
CA ASP A 216 -43.46 23.44 0.90
C ASP A 216 -44.10 23.80 2.25
N ARG A 217 -44.18 22.80 3.13
CA ARG A 217 -44.81 22.88 4.44
C ARG A 217 -44.05 22.00 5.42
N VAL A 218 -43.90 22.47 6.65
CA VAL A 218 -43.41 21.68 7.78
C VAL A 218 -44.40 21.71 8.93
N GLU A 219 -44.66 20.55 9.50
CA GLU A 219 -45.32 20.39 10.79
C GLU A 219 -44.25 20.05 11.83
N LEU A 220 -44.11 20.90 12.84
CA LEU A 220 -43.09 20.84 13.88
C LEU A 220 -43.75 20.61 15.24
N THR A 221 -43.19 19.74 16.08
CA THR A 221 -43.51 19.69 17.51
C THR A 221 -42.47 20.51 18.27
N LEU A 222 -42.89 21.54 19.00
CA LEU A 222 -41.96 22.57 19.51
C LEU A 222 -41.05 22.08 20.64
N ASP A 223 -41.48 21.14 21.48
CA ASP A 223 -40.63 20.63 22.58
C ASP A 223 -39.58 19.61 22.09
N THR A 224 -39.98 18.70 21.20
CA THR A 224 -39.13 17.57 20.74
C THR A 224 -38.36 17.89 19.46
N GLY A 225 -38.78 18.94 18.73
CA GLY A 225 -38.24 19.29 17.43
C GLY A 225 -38.45 18.22 16.36
N GLU A 226 -39.44 17.34 16.55
CA GLU A 226 -39.96 16.47 15.50
C GLU A 226 -40.51 17.32 14.36
N ALA A 227 -40.18 16.96 13.13
CA ALA A 227 -40.57 17.73 11.95
C ALA A 227 -41.04 16.81 10.83
N LYS A 228 -42.17 17.11 10.20
CA LYS A 228 -42.62 16.46 8.96
C LYS A 228 -42.66 17.49 7.84
N ILE A 229 -41.79 17.34 6.85
CA ILE A 229 -41.64 18.21 5.69
C ILE A 229 -42.27 17.51 4.48
N GLU A 230 -43.17 18.20 3.77
CA GLU A 230 -43.79 17.70 2.53
C GLU A 230 -43.04 18.20 1.28
N ASN A 231 -42.95 17.35 0.25
CA ASN A 231 -42.19 17.60 -0.99
C ASN A 231 -40.75 18.06 -0.66
N ALA A 232 -40.04 17.19 0.07
CA ALA A 232 -38.79 17.53 0.71
C ALA A 232 -37.58 17.29 -0.21
N GLU A 233 -36.66 18.23 -0.27
CA GLU A 233 -35.29 18.04 -0.75
C GLU A 233 -34.34 18.12 0.44
N TYR A 234 -33.25 17.36 0.41
CA TYR A 234 -32.30 17.36 1.52
C TYR A 234 -30.86 17.36 1.03
N VAL A 235 -29.99 17.90 1.89
CA VAL A 235 -28.53 17.89 1.73
C VAL A 235 -27.91 17.46 3.06
N ILE A 236 -26.95 16.54 2.97
CA ILE A 236 -26.05 16.19 4.08
C ILE A 236 -24.67 16.74 3.71
N HIS A 237 -24.26 17.83 4.36
CA HIS A 237 -23.06 18.58 3.98
C HIS A 237 -21.79 17.76 4.12
N ALA A 238 -21.63 17.05 5.24
CA ALA A 238 -20.44 16.23 5.52
C ALA A 238 -20.24 15.11 4.47
N ALA A 239 -21.32 14.48 4.02
CA ALA A 239 -21.28 13.44 3.00
C ALA A 239 -21.27 13.96 1.56
N ARG A 240 -21.51 15.26 1.35
CA ARG A 240 -21.73 15.90 0.04
C ARG A 240 -22.83 15.20 -0.78
N VAL A 241 -23.91 14.83 -0.10
CA VAL A 241 -25.03 14.08 -0.66
C VAL A 241 -26.26 14.95 -0.73
N ARG A 242 -27.05 14.78 -1.78
CA ARG A 242 -28.40 15.31 -1.89
C ARG A 242 -29.44 14.23 -2.21
N GLY A 243 -30.70 14.58 -2.02
CA GLY A 243 -31.82 13.79 -2.49
C GLY A 243 -33.16 14.49 -2.33
N SER A 244 -34.20 13.83 -2.77
CA SER A 244 -35.59 14.30 -2.73
C SER A 244 -36.50 13.21 -2.20
N ALA A 245 -37.61 13.56 -1.55
CA ALA A 245 -38.58 12.62 -1.00
C ALA A 245 -40.00 13.20 -1.04
N GLN A 246 -41.00 12.33 -1.12
CA GLN A 246 -42.41 12.76 -1.05
C GLN A 246 -42.71 13.45 0.28
N TYR A 247 -42.19 12.88 1.37
CA TYR A 247 -42.09 13.56 2.65
C TYR A 247 -40.84 13.11 3.41
N ALA A 248 -40.32 14.00 4.26
CA ALA A 248 -39.25 13.72 5.19
C ALA A 248 -39.76 13.93 6.62
N LYS A 249 -39.64 12.92 7.48
CA LYS A 249 -39.98 13.00 8.91
C LYS A 249 -38.70 12.90 9.74
N ARG A 250 -38.36 13.95 10.47
CA ARG A 250 -37.35 13.93 11.53
C ARG A 250 -38.03 13.53 12.84
N GLU A 251 -37.54 12.46 13.47
CA GLU A 251 -37.97 12.00 14.79
C GLU A 251 -37.26 12.78 15.91
N GLU A 252 -37.73 12.67 17.15
CA GLU A 252 -37.11 13.32 18.31
C GLU A 252 -35.63 12.91 18.45
N THR A 253 -35.33 11.64 18.16
CA THR A 253 -33.99 11.04 18.14
C THR A 253 -33.08 11.54 17.02
N SER A 254 -33.51 12.52 16.22
CA SER A 254 -32.78 13.06 15.05
C SER A 254 -32.65 12.10 13.88
N ILE A 255 -33.35 10.96 13.90
CA ILE A 255 -33.47 10.05 12.77
C ILE A 255 -34.36 10.69 11.71
N ILE A 256 -33.94 10.67 10.45
CA ILE A 256 -34.69 11.22 9.31
C ILE A 256 -35.25 10.05 8.49
N ARG A 257 -36.57 9.96 8.38
CA ARG A 257 -37.27 8.99 7.54
C ARG A 257 -37.82 9.65 6.29
N LEU A 258 -37.40 9.18 5.13
CA LEU A 258 -37.81 9.65 3.82
C LEU A 258 -38.72 8.61 3.18
N LYS A 259 -39.87 9.05 2.67
CA LYS A 259 -40.76 8.22 1.85
C LYS A 259 -40.53 8.47 0.38
N ASP A 260 -40.36 7.41 -0.39
CA ASP A 260 -40.04 7.45 -1.82
C ASP A 260 -38.86 8.41 -2.07
N GLY A 261 -37.76 8.13 -1.37
CA GLY A 261 -36.58 8.97 -1.29
C GLY A 261 -35.55 8.65 -2.37
N THR A 262 -34.84 9.67 -2.84
CA THR A 262 -33.66 9.54 -3.69
C THR A 262 -32.38 9.84 -2.90
N TYR A 263 -31.24 9.31 -3.37
CA TYR A 263 -29.92 9.58 -2.81
C TYR A 263 -28.89 9.63 -3.95
N THR A 264 -28.09 10.69 -4.00
CA THR A 264 -26.97 10.83 -4.94
C THR A 264 -25.88 11.73 -4.38
N SER A 265 -24.62 11.45 -4.72
CA SER A 265 -23.48 12.36 -4.51
C SER A 265 -23.21 13.25 -5.72
N CYS A 266 -24.01 13.14 -6.78
CA CYS A 266 -23.88 13.99 -7.96
C CYS A 266 -24.35 15.42 -7.69
N GLU A 267 -23.71 16.33 -8.41
CA GLU A 267 -23.96 17.76 -8.31
C GLU A 267 -25.41 18.11 -8.65
N PRO A 268 -25.94 19.25 -8.18
CA PRO A 268 -27.27 19.69 -8.57
C PRO A 268 -27.40 19.80 -10.10
N GLY A 269 -28.47 19.24 -10.66
CA GLY A 269 -28.71 19.19 -12.10
C GLY A 269 -28.12 17.97 -12.82
N ASP A 270 -27.23 17.20 -12.19
CA ASP A 270 -26.70 15.94 -12.72
C ASP A 270 -27.26 14.74 -11.94
N ASN A 271 -28.05 13.89 -12.61
CA ASN A 271 -28.56 12.64 -12.04
C ASN A 271 -27.96 11.41 -12.74
N THR A 272 -26.69 11.47 -13.12
CA THR A 272 -25.99 10.36 -13.79
C THR A 272 -26.14 9.05 -13.02
N TRP A 273 -26.12 9.08 -11.70
CA TRP A 273 -26.60 7.97 -10.89
C TRP A 273 -27.35 8.44 -9.65
N PHE A 274 -28.34 7.66 -9.24
CA PHE A 274 -29.02 7.85 -7.96
C PHE A 274 -29.64 6.55 -7.46
N LEU A 275 -29.82 6.46 -6.15
CA LEU A 275 -30.62 5.40 -5.53
C LEU A 275 -32.05 5.92 -5.40
N HIS A 276 -33.03 5.08 -5.69
CA HIS A 276 -34.42 5.32 -5.38
C HIS A 276 -34.93 4.24 -4.44
N GLY A 277 -35.48 4.60 -3.28
CA GLY A 277 -35.98 3.64 -2.30
C GLY A 277 -37.31 4.06 -1.70
N ASN A 278 -38.20 3.08 -1.49
CA ASN A 278 -39.56 3.34 -0.99
C ASN A 278 -39.57 3.91 0.44
N ASN A 279 -38.64 3.46 1.27
CA ASN A 279 -38.43 3.99 2.62
C ASN A 279 -36.91 4.10 2.83
N VAL A 280 -36.42 5.29 3.11
CA VAL A 280 -35.02 5.56 3.45
C VAL A 280 -34.97 6.11 4.86
N THR A 281 -34.09 5.58 5.70
CA THR A 281 -33.86 6.05 7.07
C THR A 281 -32.42 6.47 7.18
N LEU A 282 -32.18 7.74 7.54
CA LEU A 282 -30.86 8.30 7.77
C LEU A 282 -30.70 8.49 9.28
N ASN A 283 -29.64 7.92 9.83
CA ASN A 283 -29.30 8.04 11.25
C ASN A 283 -27.95 8.76 11.38
N PRO A 284 -27.97 10.09 11.64
CA PRO A 284 -26.75 10.87 11.84
C PRO A 284 -25.92 10.44 13.05
N ILE A 285 -26.56 9.86 14.08
CA ILE A 285 -25.87 9.42 15.31
C ILE A 285 -24.96 8.23 14.99
N THR A 286 -25.44 7.26 14.21
CA THR A 286 -24.66 6.07 13.82
C THR A 286 -23.92 6.23 12.49
N GLY A 287 -24.21 7.29 11.72
CA GLY A 287 -23.56 7.54 10.43
C GLY A 287 -24.07 6.58 9.35
N THR A 288 -25.31 6.10 9.50
CA THR A 288 -25.87 5.06 8.65
C THR A 288 -27.15 5.49 7.95
N GLY A 289 -27.18 5.31 6.63
CA GLY A 289 -28.40 5.23 5.84
C GLY A 289 -28.85 3.77 5.67
N THR A 290 -30.15 3.51 5.78
CA THR A 290 -30.79 2.24 5.40
C THR A 290 -31.95 2.52 4.46
N ALA A 291 -32.15 1.66 3.48
CA ALA A 291 -33.21 1.84 2.50
C ALA A 291 -33.81 0.49 2.07
N THR A 292 -35.13 0.46 1.85
CA THR A 292 -35.86 -0.74 1.41
C THR A 292 -36.38 -0.60 -0.02
N ASN A 293 -36.40 -1.70 -0.78
CA ASN A 293 -36.78 -1.75 -2.20
C ASN A 293 -35.99 -0.72 -3.01
N VAL A 294 -34.66 -0.77 -2.89
CA VAL A 294 -33.77 0.18 -3.53
C VAL A 294 -33.53 -0.23 -4.97
N THR A 295 -33.68 0.73 -5.88
CA THR A 295 -33.27 0.61 -7.27
C THR A 295 -32.13 1.58 -7.53
N ILE A 296 -30.97 1.06 -7.91
CA ILE A 296 -29.86 1.85 -8.43
C ILE A 296 -30.22 2.20 -9.87
N ARG A 297 -30.25 3.49 -10.18
CA ARG A 297 -30.51 3.98 -11.53
C ARG A 297 -29.29 4.72 -12.04
N VAL A 298 -28.95 4.47 -13.31
CA VAL A 298 -27.98 5.26 -14.07
C VAL A 298 -28.81 6.10 -15.04
N GLN A 299 -28.80 7.42 -14.86
CA GLN A 299 -29.84 8.29 -15.40
C GLN A 299 -31.22 7.72 -15.02
N ASP A 300 -32.15 7.66 -15.95
CA ASP A 300 -33.47 7.09 -15.73
C ASP A 300 -33.52 5.56 -15.90
N ILE A 301 -32.40 4.87 -16.13
CA ILE A 301 -32.40 3.42 -16.38
C ILE A 301 -32.13 2.66 -15.07
N PRO A 302 -33.07 1.81 -14.61
CA PRO A 302 -32.83 0.96 -13.44
C PRO A 302 -31.84 -0.16 -13.81
N VAL A 303 -30.67 -0.17 -13.16
CA VAL A 303 -29.60 -1.15 -13.45
C VAL A 303 -29.53 -2.28 -12.43
N PHE A 304 -29.91 -2.01 -11.17
CA PHE A 304 -29.84 -3.01 -10.11
C PHE A 304 -30.92 -2.78 -9.05
N TYR A 305 -31.54 -3.86 -8.60
CA TYR A 305 -32.54 -3.85 -7.53
C TYR A 305 -32.02 -4.61 -6.32
N THR A 306 -32.18 -4.04 -5.13
CA THR A 306 -31.99 -4.73 -3.86
C THR A 306 -33.15 -4.49 -2.91
N PRO A 307 -33.68 -5.52 -2.24
CA PRO A 307 -34.74 -5.36 -1.25
C PRO A 307 -34.30 -4.53 -0.03
N TYR A 308 -32.99 -4.50 0.27
CA TYR A 308 -32.43 -3.74 1.38
C TYR A 308 -31.01 -3.26 1.06
N LEU A 309 -30.72 -1.98 1.30
CA LEU A 309 -29.39 -1.40 1.17
C LEU A 309 -29.04 -0.61 2.43
N SER A 310 -27.79 -0.71 2.86
CA SER A 310 -27.25 -0.01 4.01
C SER A 310 -25.95 0.68 3.58
N PHE A 311 -25.86 2.01 3.70
CA PHE A 311 -24.73 2.82 3.23
C PHE A 311 -24.24 3.79 4.32
N PRO A 312 -22.96 4.17 4.34
CA PRO A 312 -22.47 5.21 5.25
C PRO A 312 -22.97 6.60 4.81
N ILE A 313 -23.22 7.49 5.76
CA ILE A 313 -23.56 8.91 5.49
C ILE A 313 -22.53 9.87 6.11
N ASP A 314 -21.37 9.35 6.48
CA ASP A 314 -20.16 10.05 6.89
C ASP A 314 -18.93 9.12 6.70
N ASP A 315 -17.75 9.54 7.18
CA ASP A 315 -16.48 8.83 6.97
C ASP A 315 -16.31 7.55 7.82
N ARG A 316 -17.34 7.16 8.59
CA ARG A 316 -17.25 5.94 9.41
C ARG A 316 -17.29 4.69 8.55
N ARG A 317 -16.42 3.74 8.86
CA ARG A 317 -16.37 2.42 8.23
C ARG A 317 -17.69 1.68 8.44
N LYS A 318 -18.17 0.96 7.42
CA LYS A 318 -19.42 0.21 7.48
C LYS A 318 -19.38 -1.02 6.58
N SER A 319 -20.00 -2.11 7.04
CA SER A 319 -20.15 -3.31 6.23
C SER A 319 -21.04 -3.08 5.01
N GLY A 320 -20.68 -3.65 3.86
CA GLY A 320 -21.42 -3.52 2.62
C GLY A 320 -20.66 -4.05 1.41
N PHE A 321 -21.33 -4.07 0.26
CA PHE A 321 -20.69 -4.40 -1.01
C PHE A 321 -19.72 -3.29 -1.42
N LEU A 322 -18.50 -3.67 -1.78
CA LEU A 322 -17.58 -2.80 -2.49
C LEU A 322 -17.94 -2.79 -3.98
N THR A 323 -17.33 -1.89 -4.74
CA THR A 323 -17.67 -1.78 -6.15
C THR A 323 -17.21 -3.03 -6.92
N PRO A 324 -18.10 -3.68 -7.68
CA PRO A 324 -17.72 -4.86 -8.44
C PRO A 324 -16.78 -4.49 -9.58
N SER A 325 -15.99 -5.47 -10.02
CA SER A 325 -15.16 -5.34 -11.22
C SER A 325 -15.36 -6.54 -12.13
N PHE A 326 -15.20 -6.32 -13.42
CA PHE A 326 -15.33 -7.37 -14.41
C PHE A 326 -14.28 -7.20 -15.49
N GLY A 327 -13.84 -8.32 -16.05
CA GLY A 327 -12.81 -8.35 -17.07
C GLY A 327 -12.92 -9.62 -17.89
N SER A 328 -12.15 -9.68 -18.96
CA SER A 328 -11.99 -10.91 -19.71
C SER A 328 -10.53 -11.09 -20.08
N SER A 329 -9.98 -12.27 -19.80
CA SER A 329 -8.62 -12.66 -20.16
C SER A 329 -8.60 -13.98 -20.93
N GLY A 330 -7.50 -14.23 -21.65
CA GLY A 330 -7.29 -15.51 -22.34
C GLY A 330 -7.32 -16.71 -21.39
N ARG A 331 -6.65 -16.59 -20.24
CA ARG A 331 -6.49 -17.66 -19.24
C ARG A 331 -7.71 -17.94 -18.37
N SER A 332 -8.47 -16.92 -17.97
CA SER A 332 -9.60 -17.10 -17.02
C SER A 332 -10.98 -16.91 -17.66
N GLY A 333 -11.03 -16.45 -18.92
CA GLY A 333 -12.29 -16.10 -19.60
C GLY A 333 -12.91 -14.84 -18.99
N PHE A 334 -14.24 -14.74 -19.03
CA PHE A 334 -14.97 -13.66 -18.36
C PHE A 334 -14.89 -13.83 -16.83
N GLY A 335 -14.49 -12.76 -16.14
CA GLY A 335 -14.40 -12.68 -14.68
C GLY A 335 -15.35 -11.64 -14.10
N LEU A 336 -16.00 -11.96 -12.97
CA LEU A 336 -16.81 -11.03 -12.18
C LEU A 336 -16.44 -11.14 -10.70
N LEU A 337 -15.92 -10.06 -10.12
CA LEU A 337 -15.58 -9.94 -8.70
C LEU A 337 -16.58 -9.03 -7.99
N THR A 338 -17.17 -9.50 -6.88
CA THR A 338 -18.20 -8.77 -6.11
C THR A 338 -17.85 -8.70 -4.62
N PRO A 339 -16.87 -7.88 -4.20
CA PRO A 339 -16.36 -7.93 -2.83
C PRO A 339 -17.39 -7.43 -1.80
N TYR A 340 -17.36 -8.02 -0.60
CA TYR A 340 -18.17 -7.60 0.54
C TYR A 340 -17.29 -7.34 1.75
N TYR A 341 -17.33 -6.11 2.25
CA TYR A 341 -16.59 -5.67 3.41
C TYR A 341 -17.41 -5.84 4.69
N PHE A 342 -16.78 -6.31 5.76
CA PHE A 342 -17.31 -6.48 7.09
C PHE A 342 -16.56 -5.56 8.06
N ASN A 343 -17.21 -4.48 8.50
CA ASN A 343 -16.75 -3.73 9.66
C ASN A 343 -17.19 -4.47 10.93
N LEU A 344 -16.31 -5.26 11.52
CA LEU A 344 -16.61 -6.08 12.72
C LEU A 344 -16.42 -5.26 14.00
N ALA A 345 -15.28 -4.56 14.12
CA ALA A 345 -14.97 -3.66 15.23
C ALA A 345 -14.02 -2.53 14.77
N PRO A 346 -13.82 -1.46 15.57
CA PRO A 346 -12.92 -0.37 15.17
C PRO A 346 -11.47 -0.78 14.92
N ASN A 347 -11.03 -1.90 15.51
CA ASN A 347 -9.66 -2.39 15.49
C ASN A 347 -9.47 -3.67 14.65
N PHE A 348 -10.53 -4.21 14.03
CA PHE A 348 -10.41 -5.33 13.09
C PHE A 348 -11.58 -5.39 12.11
N ASP A 349 -11.28 -5.79 10.88
CA ASP A 349 -12.24 -5.91 9.79
C ASP A 349 -12.00 -7.20 8.99
N ALA A 350 -12.97 -7.55 8.14
CA ALA A 350 -12.84 -8.66 7.21
C ALA A 350 -13.39 -8.28 5.84
N THR A 351 -12.85 -8.85 4.77
CA THR A 351 -13.36 -8.66 3.40
C THR A 351 -13.48 -10.01 2.72
N LEU A 352 -14.61 -10.27 2.08
CA LEU A 352 -14.83 -11.47 1.27
C LEU A 352 -14.82 -11.09 -0.21
N PHE A 353 -14.07 -11.82 -1.02
CA PHE A 353 -13.90 -11.61 -2.45
C PHE A 353 -14.44 -12.82 -3.22
N PRO A 354 -15.77 -12.90 -3.44
CA PRO A 354 -16.35 -13.88 -4.35
C PRO A 354 -16.06 -13.47 -5.79
N GLN A 355 -15.38 -14.35 -6.52
CA GLN A 355 -15.01 -14.15 -7.91
C GLN A 355 -15.47 -15.33 -8.76
N TYR A 356 -16.25 -15.04 -9.79
CA TYR A 356 -16.63 -16.00 -10.82
C TYR A 356 -15.67 -15.90 -12.00
N LEU A 357 -15.10 -17.02 -12.44
CA LEU A 357 -14.21 -17.15 -13.59
C LEU A 357 -14.82 -18.15 -14.57
N ALA A 358 -15.15 -17.71 -15.79
CA ALA A 358 -15.91 -18.53 -16.74
C ALA A 358 -15.24 -19.86 -17.12
N LYS A 359 -13.91 -19.91 -17.18
CA LYS A 359 -13.14 -21.13 -17.50
C LYS A 359 -12.82 -22.01 -16.27
N ARG A 360 -12.79 -21.43 -15.07
CA ARG A 360 -12.22 -22.08 -13.87
C ARG A 360 -13.23 -22.35 -12.75
N GLY A 361 -14.37 -21.67 -12.76
CA GLY A 361 -15.39 -21.79 -11.72
C GLY A 361 -15.37 -20.64 -10.71
N PHE A 362 -15.70 -20.92 -9.46
CA PHE A 362 -15.91 -19.91 -8.42
C PHE A 362 -14.77 -19.89 -7.40
N LEU A 363 -14.00 -18.81 -7.41
CA LEU A 363 -12.96 -18.51 -6.43
C LEU A 363 -13.56 -17.72 -5.26
N LEU A 364 -13.29 -18.16 -4.05
CA LEU A 364 -13.65 -17.43 -2.84
C LEU A 364 -12.38 -17.08 -2.07
N GLU A 365 -12.07 -15.78 -1.99
CA GLU A 365 -11.01 -15.28 -1.10
C GLU A 365 -11.61 -14.56 0.11
N GLY A 366 -10.89 -14.60 1.22
CA GLY A 366 -11.23 -13.91 2.46
C GLY A 366 -9.99 -13.26 3.06
N GLU A 367 -10.15 -12.03 3.52
CA GLU A 367 -9.14 -11.23 4.21
C GLU A 367 -9.66 -10.89 5.61
N PHE A 368 -8.82 -11.00 6.62
CA PHE A 368 -9.08 -10.54 7.98
C PHE A 368 -7.91 -9.68 8.44
N ARG A 369 -8.17 -8.43 8.81
CA ARG A 369 -7.13 -7.47 9.23
C ARG A 369 -7.39 -7.02 10.65
N TYR A 370 -6.34 -6.86 11.43
CA TYR A 370 -6.42 -6.40 12.81
C TYR A 370 -5.27 -5.44 13.14
N LEU A 371 -5.60 -4.38 13.88
CA LEU A 371 -4.67 -3.35 14.32
C LEU A 371 -4.99 -2.93 15.75
N THR A 372 -4.05 -3.14 16.66
CA THR A 372 -4.09 -2.65 18.05
C THR A 372 -2.90 -1.73 18.29
N GLU A 373 -2.76 -1.18 19.51
CA GLU A 373 -1.66 -0.27 19.86
C GLU A 373 -0.27 -0.87 19.61
N ASN A 374 -0.10 -2.18 19.83
CA ASN A 374 1.20 -2.86 19.74
C ASN A 374 1.21 -3.98 18.69
N THR A 375 0.14 -4.14 17.91
CA THR A 375 0.00 -5.29 17.00
C THR A 375 -0.65 -4.87 15.70
N GLU A 376 -0.09 -5.34 14.60
CA GLU A 376 -0.69 -5.30 13.27
C GLU A 376 -0.69 -6.71 12.69
N GLY A 377 -1.68 -7.04 11.88
CA GLY A 377 -1.64 -8.27 11.11
C GLY A 377 -2.82 -8.47 10.17
N GLN A 378 -2.61 -9.42 9.27
CA GLN A 378 -3.50 -9.80 8.20
C GLN A 378 -3.47 -11.32 8.06
N VAL A 379 -4.66 -11.92 7.96
CA VAL A 379 -4.85 -13.33 7.63
C VAL A 379 -5.64 -13.38 6.34
N GLY A 380 -5.14 -14.12 5.36
CA GLY A 380 -5.79 -14.32 4.07
C GLY A 380 -6.02 -15.80 3.80
N GLY A 381 -7.13 -16.12 3.16
CA GLY A 381 -7.41 -17.47 2.68
C GLY A 381 -8.12 -17.43 1.34
N ALA A 382 -7.84 -18.39 0.46
CA ALA A 382 -8.50 -18.51 -0.83
C ALA A 382 -8.77 -19.98 -1.15
N PHE A 383 -9.87 -20.23 -1.86
CA PHE A 383 -10.26 -21.58 -2.29
C PHE A 383 -11.02 -21.55 -3.62
N ILE A 384 -10.67 -22.46 -4.53
CA ILE A 384 -11.39 -22.74 -5.77
C ILE A 384 -11.38 -24.26 -6.04
N SER A 385 -12.49 -24.78 -6.55
CA SER A 385 -12.49 -26.06 -7.24
C SER A 385 -12.33 -25.76 -8.73
N ASP A 386 -11.11 -25.93 -9.25
CA ASP A 386 -10.76 -25.53 -10.61
C ASP A 386 -11.39 -26.50 -11.62
N ASP A 387 -12.21 -25.96 -12.53
CA ASP A 387 -12.85 -26.74 -13.60
C ASP A 387 -11.94 -26.93 -14.82
N GLU A 388 -10.84 -26.17 -14.91
CA GLU A 388 -9.82 -26.29 -15.96
C GLU A 388 -8.92 -27.52 -15.74
N ASP A 389 -8.72 -28.31 -16.80
CA ASP A 389 -8.03 -29.61 -16.75
C ASP A 389 -6.83 -29.74 -17.69
N GLU A 390 -6.41 -28.66 -18.38
CA GLU A 390 -5.22 -28.65 -19.25
C GLU A 390 -3.97 -29.22 -18.56
N ARG A 391 -3.84 -29.00 -17.24
CA ARG A 391 -2.70 -29.42 -16.41
C ARG A 391 -2.92 -30.75 -15.65
N GLU A 392 -3.97 -31.50 -15.95
CA GLU A 392 -4.35 -32.69 -15.16
C GLU A 392 -3.24 -33.76 -15.06
N ASN A 393 -2.41 -33.86 -16.10
CA ASN A 393 -1.31 -34.82 -16.18
C ASN A 393 -0.02 -34.31 -15.54
N GLN A 394 0.05 -33.01 -15.24
CA GLN A 394 1.27 -32.36 -14.81
C GLN A 394 1.56 -32.62 -13.33
N THR A 395 2.82 -32.83 -12.98
CA THR A 395 3.19 -33.08 -11.57
C THR A 395 2.93 -31.87 -10.69
N GLY A 396 2.35 -32.10 -9.51
CA GLY A 396 1.99 -31.04 -8.57
C GLY A 396 0.63 -30.39 -8.83
N TYR A 397 -0.03 -30.70 -9.95
CA TYR A 397 -1.39 -30.22 -10.22
C TYR A 397 -2.36 -30.66 -9.13
N GLN A 398 -3.19 -29.73 -8.68
CA GLN A 398 -4.31 -30.00 -7.79
C GLN A 398 -5.58 -29.36 -8.34
N LYS A 399 -6.65 -30.15 -8.41
CA LYS A 399 -7.98 -29.63 -8.79
C LYS A 399 -8.61 -28.74 -7.71
N GLN A 400 -8.37 -29.06 -6.44
CA GLN A 400 -8.82 -28.24 -5.31
C GLN A 400 -7.69 -27.31 -4.92
N ARG A 401 -7.78 -26.06 -5.34
CA ARG A 401 -6.71 -25.09 -5.16
C ARG A 401 -7.03 -24.15 -4.02
N TRP A 402 -6.02 -23.90 -3.19
CA TRP A 402 -6.17 -23.09 -2.00
C TRP A 402 -4.89 -22.32 -1.73
N MET A 403 -5.05 -21.24 -0.98
CA MET A 403 -3.94 -20.48 -0.44
C MET A 403 -4.29 -20.04 0.98
N TYR A 404 -3.30 -20.06 1.86
CA TYR A 404 -3.37 -19.50 3.20
C TYR A 404 -2.20 -18.55 3.41
N SER A 405 -2.48 -17.38 4.00
CA SER A 405 -1.46 -16.39 4.32
C SER A 405 -1.69 -15.82 5.72
N TRP A 406 -0.60 -15.59 6.44
CA TRP A 406 -0.60 -14.92 7.73
C TRP A 406 0.61 -14.01 7.85
N GLN A 407 0.34 -12.71 7.86
CA GLN A 407 1.29 -11.65 8.12
C GLN A 407 0.96 -11.05 9.49
N HIS A 408 1.94 -10.99 10.39
CA HIS A 408 1.73 -10.51 11.74
C HIS A 408 2.98 -9.87 12.30
N GLN A 409 2.79 -8.73 12.97
CA GLN A 409 3.84 -8.04 13.68
C GLN A 409 3.31 -7.58 15.03
N THR A 410 4.00 -7.91 16.12
CA THR A 410 3.62 -7.46 17.47
C THR A 410 4.80 -7.09 18.34
N GLY A 411 4.70 -5.95 19.01
CA GLY A 411 5.60 -5.51 20.07
C GLY A 411 5.19 -6.12 21.41
N LEU A 412 5.68 -7.32 21.72
CA LEU A 412 5.43 -8.02 22.99
C LEU A 412 6.19 -7.35 24.13
N MET A 413 5.59 -6.40 24.85
CA MET A 413 6.35 -5.52 25.77
C MET A 413 7.35 -4.66 24.96
N SER A 414 7.77 -3.50 25.48
CA SER A 414 8.48 -2.48 24.67
C SER A 414 9.79 -2.90 23.97
N ARG A 415 10.30 -4.12 24.18
CA ARG A 415 11.59 -4.61 23.65
C ARG A 415 11.51 -5.89 22.82
N TRP A 416 10.43 -6.67 22.89
CA TRP A 416 10.30 -7.85 22.05
C TRP A 416 9.44 -7.54 20.84
N LEU A 417 9.89 -8.01 19.69
CA LEU A 417 9.19 -7.94 18.42
C LEU A 417 9.01 -9.37 17.92
N ALA A 418 7.77 -9.81 17.79
CA ALA A 418 7.45 -11.06 17.10
C ALA A 418 6.90 -10.74 15.70
N GLU A 419 7.44 -11.41 14.70
CA GLU A 419 7.12 -11.23 13.29
C GLU A 419 6.78 -12.61 12.71
N VAL A 420 5.68 -12.71 11.99
CA VAL A 420 5.29 -13.91 11.21
C VAL A 420 4.91 -13.46 9.82
N ASP A 421 5.43 -14.17 8.83
CA ASP A 421 5.10 -13.98 7.42
C ASP A 421 5.13 -15.37 6.80
N TYR A 422 3.94 -15.97 6.71
CA TYR A 422 3.73 -17.35 6.32
C TYR A 422 2.71 -17.39 5.20
N THR A 423 3.11 -17.86 4.03
CA THR A 423 2.19 -18.13 2.93
C THR A 423 2.40 -19.56 2.43
N ASP A 424 1.29 -20.25 2.20
CA ASP A 424 1.23 -21.63 1.73
C ASP A 424 0.16 -21.76 0.65
N ILE A 425 0.44 -22.58 -0.35
CA ILE A 425 -0.37 -22.75 -1.56
C ILE A 425 -0.56 -24.24 -1.86
N SER A 426 -1.68 -24.56 -2.50
CA SER A 426 -1.99 -25.93 -2.90
C SER A 426 -0.99 -26.51 -3.89
N ASP A 427 -0.58 -25.72 -4.86
CA ASP A 427 0.18 -26.17 -6.02
C ASP A 427 1.10 -25.06 -6.55
N PRO A 428 2.26 -25.40 -7.15
CA PRO A 428 3.21 -24.40 -7.62
C PRO A 428 2.65 -23.45 -8.68
N TYR A 429 1.60 -23.85 -9.40
CA TYR A 429 1.02 -23.07 -10.50
C TYR A 429 0.02 -21.99 -10.02
N TYR A 430 -0.24 -21.90 -8.71
CA TYR A 430 -1.32 -21.07 -8.15
C TYR A 430 -1.30 -19.63 -8.68
N PHE A 431 -0.17 -18.93 -8.55
CA PHE A 431 -0.04 -17.54 -9.00
C PHE A 431 0.18 -17.35 -10.51
N GLN A 432 0.45 -18.44 -11.24
CA GLN A 432 0.54 -18.42 -12.71
C GLN A 432 -0.88 -18.36 -13.32
N ASP A 433 -1.83 -19.03 -12.66
CA ASP A 433 -3.23 -19.16 -13.06
C ASP A 433 -4.19 -18.13 -12.44
N LEU A 434 -4.00 -17.85 -11.14
CA LEU A 434 -4.96 -17.11 -10.33
C LEU A 434 -4.36 -15.79 -9.87
N SER A 435 -5.08 -14.70 -10.13
CA SER A 435 -4.85 -13.41 -9.49
C SER A 435 -5.41 -13.42 -8.07
N THR A 436 -4.74 -12.77 -7.12
CA THR A 436 -5.27 -12.58 -5.76
C THR A 436 -5.52 -11.10 -5.45
N ASN A 437 -6.57 -10.82 -4.67
CA ASN A 437 -6.82 -9.50 -4.10
C ASN A 437 -6.10 -9.29 -2.77
N LEU A 438 -5.45 -10.32 -2.24
CA LEU A 438 -4.67 -10.27 -0.99
C LEU A 438 -3.32 -9.57 -1.23
N GLN A 439 -2.83 -8.84 -0.23
CA GLN A 439 -1.57 -8.08 -0.33
C GLN A 439 -0.33 -8.97 -0.15
N ILE A 440 -0.18 -9.95 -1.05
CA ILE A 440 0.89 -10.94 -1.03
C ILE A 440 1.90 -10.62 -2.13
N ASN A 441 3.19 -10.86 -1.85
CA ASN A 441 4.23 -10.80 -2.87
C ASN A 441 4.17 -12.07 -3.73
N GLN A 442 3.92 -11.91 -5.03
CA GLN A 442 3.78 -13.02 -5.97
C GLN A 442 5.13 -13.33 -6.62
N SER A 443 6.06 -13.85 -5.82
CA SER A 443 7.36 -14.37 -6.28
C SER A 443 7.28 -15.87 -6.60
N ASP A 444 8.30 -16.36 -7.30
CA ASP A 444 8.58 -17.79 -7.52
C ASP A 444 8.75 -18.58 -6.20
N HIS A 445 9.12 -17.92 -5.11
CA HIS A 445 9.14 -18.47 -3.75
C HIS A 445 8.32 -17.59 -2.80
N LEU A 446 7.63 -18.22 -1.86
CA LEU A 446 6.85 -17.56 -0.81
C LEU A 446 7.53 -17.77 0.53
N ASP A 447 7.56 -16.72 1.34
CA ASP A 447 8.16 -16.79 2.66
C ASP A 447 7.28 -17.61 3.63
N GLN A 448 7.94 -18.53 4.34
CA GLN A 448 7.42 -19.20 5.52
C GLN A 448 8.37 -18.94 6.70
N LYS A 449 8.25 -17.75 7.29
CA LYS A 449 9.17 -17.28 8.33
C LYS A 449 8.46 -16.79 9.58
N ALA A 450 9.11 -17.04 10.72
CA ALA A 450 8.75 -16.48 12.01
C ALA A 450 10.01 -16.04 12.74
N TYR A 451 10.02 -14.81 13.24
CA TYR A 451 11.13 -14.23 13.98
C TYR A 451 10.66 -13.72 15.34
N LEU A 452 11.52 -13.93 16.34
CA LEU A 452 11.42 -13.30 17.66
C LEU A 452 12.68 -12.49 17.90
N THR A 453 12.55 -11.17 17.90
CA THR A 453 13.64 -10.22 18.07
C THR A 453 13.56 -9.54 19.44
N TYR A 454 14.62 -9.61 20.23
CA TYR A 454 14.80 -8.82 21.45
C TYR A 454 15.75 -7.65 21.19
N ARG A 455 15.29 -6.42 21.47
CA ARG A 455 16.06 -5.18 21.33
C ARG A 455 16.53 -4.68 22.71
N GLY A 456 17.75 -5.03 23.07
CA GLY A 456 18.47 -4.46 24.21
C GLY A 456 18.98 -3.05 23.91
N ASP A 457 19.59 -2.40 24.91
CA ASP A 457 20.10 -1.03 24.75
C ASP A 457 21.35 -0.96 23.86
N SER A 458 22.18 -2.00 23.86
CA SER A 458 23.41 -2.06 23.08
C SER A 458 23.51 -3.29 22.17
N PHE A 459 22.48 -4.15 22.15
CA PHE A 459 22.47 -5.37 21.36
C PHE A 459 21.07 -5.76 20.88
N VAL A 460 21.03 -6.53 19.81
CA VAL A 460 19.82 -7.14 19.23
C VAL A 460 20.07 -8.64 19.12
N ALA A 461 19.20 -9.43 19.76
CA ALA A 461 19.17 -10.87 19.61
C ALA A 461 17.94 -11.26 18.82
N ARG A 462 18.07 -12.15 17.83
CA ARG A 462 16.95 -12.63 17.01
C ARG A 462 17.02 -14.13 16.88
N PHE A 463 15.93 -14.80 17.24
CA PHE A 463 15.67 -16.20 16.92
C PHE A 463 14.72 -16.24 15.72
N GLY A 464 14.96 -17.15 14.79
CA GLY A 464 14.20 -17.27 13.56
C GLY A 464 14.06 -18.70 13.07
N VAL A 465 12.93 -18.96 12.44
CA VAL A 465 12.73 -20.11 11.55
C VAL A 465 12.31 -19.54 10.20
N HIS A 466 12.94 -20.00 9.13
CA HIS A 466 12.66 -19.49 7.78
C HIS A 466 12.77 -20.63 6.78
N SER A 467 11.64 -20.96 6.17
CA SER A 467 11.51 -21.87 5.04
C SER A 467 10.86 -21.14 3.86
N TYR A 468 10.83 -21.77 2.69
CA TYR A 468 10.24 -21.21 1.50
C TYR A 468 9.28 -22.21 0.86
N GLU A 469 8.07 -21.75 0.56
CA GLU A 469 7.15 -22.49 -0.32
C GLU A 469 7.42 -22.12 -1.77
N ARG A 470 7.32 -23.07 -2.70
CA ARG A 470 7.63 -22.80 -4.11
C ARG A 470 6.35 -22.58 -4.91
N ALA A 471 6.28 -21.43 -5.57
CA ALA A 471 5.29 -21.11 -6.60
C ALA A 471 5.85 -21.36 -8.03
N THR A 472 6.78 -22.31 -8.14
CA THR A 472 7.44 -22.73 -9.39
C THR A 472 7.84 -24.20 -9.30
N VAL A 473 7.80 -24.90 -10.44
CA VAL A 473 8.43 -26.21 -10.61
C VAL A 473 9.81 -26.14 -11.25
N ALA A 474 10.12 -25.05 -11.95
CA ALA A 474 11.34 -24.90 -12.74
C ALA A 474 12.58 -24.56 -11.92
N ASP A 475 12.44 -24.15 -10.65
CA ASP A 475 13.57 -23.89 -9.75
C ASP A 475 13.90 -25.06 -8.81
N ILE A 476 15.18 -25.17 -8.41
CA ILE A 476 15.66 -26.11 -7.40
C ILE A 476 15.05 -25.86 -6.02
N THR A 477 15.00 -26.88 -5.15
CA THR A 477 14.60 -26.66 -3.75
C THR A 477 15.54 -25.62 -3.09
N PRO A 478 15.01 -24.54 -2.48
CA PRO A 478 15.80 -23.61 -1.67
C PRO A 478 16.23 -24.25 -0.35
N TYR A 479 17.19 -23.64 0.35
CA TYR A 479 17.57 -24.07 1.70
C TYR A 479 16.68 -23.44 2.77
N ASP A 480 16.28 -24.25 3.74
CA ASP A 480 15.60 -23.81 4.96
C ASP A 480 16.62 -23.45 6.04
N ARG A 481 16.27 -22.50 6.91
CA ARG A 481 17.07 -22.06 8.06
C ARG A 481 16.34 -22.40 9.36
N LEU A 482 16.61 -23.59 9.89
CA LEU A 482 15.83 -24.22 10.96
C LEU A 482 16.73 -24.77 12.08
N PRO A 483 17.01 -24.02 13.16
CA PRO A 483 16.71 -22.60 13.37
C PRO A 483 17.88 -21.68 12.97
N GLN A 484 17.62 -20.36 13.00
CA GLN A 484 18.63 -19.31 12.95
C GLN A 484 18.62 -18.50 14.25
N PHE A 485 19.78 -18.27 14.84
CA PHE A 485 19.99 -17.37 15.96
C PHE A 485 21.05 -16.34 15.59
N THR A 486 20.74 -15.05 15.76
CA THR A 486 21.69 -13.97 15.54
C THR A 486 21.79 -13.10 16.78
N LEU A 487 23.00 -12.62 17.06
CA LEU A 487 23.30 -11.71 18.15
C LEU A 487 24.25 -10.64 17.64
N ASN A 488 23.76 -9.42 17.52
CA ASN A 488 24.54 -8.28 17.03
C ASN A 488 24.54 -7.20 18.09
N GLY A 489 25.68 -6.59 18.38
CA GLY A 489 25.74 -5.55 19.38
C GLY A 489 27.04 -4.76 19.36
N THR A 490 27.03 -3.73 20.19
CA THR A 490 28.16 -2.86 20.47
C THR A 490 28.34 -2.83 21.98
N LEU A 491 29.57 -2.65 22.45
CA LEU A 491 29.79 -2.45 23.88
C LEU A 491 29.17 -1.11 24.32
N PRO A 492 28.44 -1.07 25.45
CA PRO A 492 27.74 0.13 25.92
C PRO A 492 28.69 1.24 26.42
N PHE A 493 29.98 0.96 26.49
CA PHE A 493 31.03 1.90 26.84
C PHE A 493 32.14 1.84 25.79
N GLN A 494 32.90 2.93 25.68
CA GLN A 494 34.01 3.07 24.73
C GLN A 494 35.34 3.09 25.49
N PRO A 495 35.99 1.93 25.69
CA PRO A 495 37.26 1.88 26.40
C PRO A 495 38.31 2.69 25.62
N ALA A 496 38.87 3.73 26.23
CA ALA A 496 39.88 4.58 25.60
C ALA A 496 39.46 5.17 24.23
N GLY A 497 38.15 5.39 24.02
CA GLY A 497 37.61 5.90 22.75
C GLY A 497 37.45 4.86 21.64
N LEU A 498 37.69 3.58 21.93
CA LEU A 498 37.45 2.47 21.01
C LEU A 498 35.97 2.07 21.02
N VAL A 499 35.43 1.82 19.83
CA VAL A 499 34.12 1.20 19.64
C VAL A 499 34.34 -0.28 19.36
N MET A 500 33.75 -1.13 20.19
CA MET A 500 33.86 -2.58 20.04
C MET A 500 32.51 -3.15 19.66
N ASP A 501 32.47 -3.82 18.52
CA ASP A 501 31.29 -4.42 17.94
C ASP A 501 31.43 -5.95 17.97
N TYR A 502 30.33 -6.67 18.05
CA TYR A 502 30.33 -8.12 17.94
C TYR A 502 29.11 -8.60 17.17
N SER A 503 29.34 -9.57 16.29
CA SER A 503 28.31 -10.28 15.54
C SER A 503 28.47 -11.77 15.78
N GLY A 504 27.39 -12.44 16.15
CA GLY A 504 27.31 -13.88 16.32
C GLY A 504 26.12 -14.44 15.55
N GLU A 505 26.30 -15.59 14.90
CA GLU A 505 25.25 -16.31 14.21
C GLU A 505 25.41 -17.81 14.42
N TYR A 506 24.29 -18.48 14.68
CA TYR A 506 24.15 -19.92 14.54
C TYR A 506 23.00 -20.18 13.57
N VAL A 507 23.20 -21.05 12.60
CA VAL A 507 22.15 -21.42 11.64
C VAL A 507 22.30 -22.88 11.29
N ARG A 508 21.18 -23.59 11.14
CA ARG A 508 21.12 -24.93 10.57
C ARG A 508 20.38 -24.89 9.24
N PHE A 509 21.06 -25.33 8.20
CA PHE A 509 20.58 -25.42 6.83
C PHE A 509 20.09 -26.83 6.54
N GLU A 510 18.84 -26.96 6.14
CA GLU A 510 18.21 -28.22 5.74
C GLU A 510 17.54 -28.05 4.38
N ARG A 511 17.38 -29.14 3.62
CA ARG A 511 16.70 -29.10 2.34
C ARG A 511 16.25 -30.48 1.86
N ASP A 512 14.93 -30.65 1.74
CA ASP A 512 14.35 -31.87 1.17
C ASP A 512 14.33 -31.81 -0.38
N LEU A 513 15.24 -32.53 -1.01
CA LEU A 513 15.37 -32.59 -2.47
C LEU A 513 14.29 -33.48 -3.08
N ARG A 514 13.60 -32.99 -4.12
CA ARG A 514 12.63 -33.78 -4.87
C ARG A 514 13.33 -34.95 -5.55
N THR A 515 12.64 -36.08 -5.65
CA THR A 515 13.13 -37.29 -6.29
C THR A 515 12.15 -37.79 -7.35
N GLY A 516 12.66 -38.45 -8.39
CA GLY A 516 11.85 -39.04 -9.46
C GLY A 516 11.76 -38.15 -10.70
N ASN A 517 10.70 -38.30 -11.49
CA ASN A 517 10.51 -37.51 -12.70
C ASN A 517 9.40 -36.48 -12.49
N PHE A 518 9.61 -35.29 -13.02
CA PHE A 518 8.55 -34.34 -13.31
C PHE A 518 7.77 -34.84 -14.52
N ILE A 519 6.45 -34.81 -14.48
CA ILE A 519 5.59 -35.08 -15.64
C ILE A 519 5.13 -33.73 -16.16
N ASN A 520 5.42 -33.43 -17.42
CA ASN A 520 4.99 -32.19 -18.06
C ASN A 520 3.50 -32.22 -18.46
N GLU A 521 2.98 -31.09 -18.94
CA GLU A 521 1.56 -30.97 -19.33
C GLU A 521 1.09 -32.04 -20.31
N ASN A 522 1.96 -32.45 -21.24
CA ASN A 522 1.70 -33.49 -22.25
C ASN A 522 1.86 -34.93 -21.72
N GLY A 523 2.09 -35.13 -20.42
CA GLY A 523 2.28 -36.45 -19.82
C GLY A 523 3.69 -37.05 -20.03
N ASN A 524 4.65 -36.28 -20.55
CA ASN A 524 6.01 -36.78 -20.79
C ASN A 524 6.89 -36.56 -19.55
N PRO A 525 7.70 -37.56 -19.15
CA PRO A 525 8.60 -37.44 -18.01
C PRO A 525 9.86 -36.63 -18.34
N GLU A 526 10.22 -35.71 -17.46
CA GLU A 526 11.44 -34.92 -17.43
C GLU A 526 12.15 -35.11 -16.09
N GLN A 527 13.48 -35.01 -16.08
CA GLN A 527 14.26 -35.15 -14.86
C GLN A 527 14.30 -33.83 -14.09
N TRP A 528 13.89 -33.85 -12.81
CA TRP A 528 13.97 -32.72 -11.89
C TRP A 528 15.39 -32.11 -11.85
N TYR A 529 15.47 -30.79 -11.68
CA TYR A 529 16.76 -30.12 -11.47
C TYR A 529 17.44 -30.54 -10.15
N ASP A 530 16.66 -30.89 -9.12
CA ASP A 530 17.18 -31.40 -7.83
C ASP A 530 17.99 -32.70 -8.01
N ASP A 531 17.57 -33.56 -8.94
CA ASP A 531 18.27 -34.81 -9.29
C ASP A 531 19.54 -34.56 -10.10
N ARG A 532 19.79 -33.32 -10.54
CA ARG A 532 21.02 -32.90 -11.24
C ARG A 532 22.04 -32.27 -10.29
N LEU A 533 21.67 -31.95 -9.05
CA LEU A 533 22.61 -31.44 -8.04
C LEU A 533 23.70 -32.49 -7.75
N ARG A 534 24.96 -32.05 -7.62
CA ARG A 534 26.16 -32.89 -7.43
C ARG A 534 27.08 -32.30 -6.37
N GLY A 535 27.99 -33.12 -5.82
CA GLY A 535 29.03 -32.64 -4.89
C GLY A 535 28.46 -31.94 -3.65
N LEU A 536 29.17 -30.93 -3.15
CA LEU A 536 28.79 -30.13 -1.98
C LEU A 536 27.48 -29.36 -2.17
N SER A 537 26.91 -29.32 -3.38
CA SER A 537 25.68 -28.56 -3.66
C SER A 537 24.47 -29.26 -3.07
N ARG A 538 24.64 -30.49 -2.56
CA ARG A 538 23.66 -31.31 -1.86
C ARG A 538 23.86 -31.33 -0.35
N ALA A 539 24.86 -30.60 0.15
CA ALA A 539 25.20 -30.59 1.57
C ALA A 539 24.09 -29.95 2.40
N GLU A 540 23.96 -30.41 3.64
CA GLU A 540 23.18 -29.82 4.72
C GLU A 540 24.10 -29.63 5.92
N GLY A 541 23.68 -28.87 6.94
CA GLY A 541 24.51 -28.76 8.13
C GLY A 541 24.25 -27.55 8.98
N SER A 542 25.09 -27.35 9.99
CA SER A 542 25.04 -26.17 10.85
C SER A 542 26.29 -25.32 10.73
N ARG A 543 26.12 -24.01 10.90
CA ARG A 543 27.18 -23.00 10.86
C ARG A 543 27.13 -22.17 12.13
N ILE A 544 28.29 -22.02 12.77
CA ILE A 544 28.52 -21.01 13.82
C ILE A 544 29.47 -19.97 13.25
N HIS A 545 29.10 -18.70 13.36
CA HIS A 545 29.93 -17.57 12.95
C HIS A 545 30.06 -16.56 14.08
N ILE A 546 31.27 -16.09 14.35
CA ILE A 546 31.58 -15.10 15.37
C ILE A 546 32.54 -14.08 14.76
N GLU A 547 32.18 -12.80 14.83
CA GLU A 547 32.93 -11.69 14.26
C GLU A 547 33.00 -10.54 15.29
N PRO A 548 33.98 -10.55 16.21
CA PRO A 548 34.35 -9.37 16.99
C PRO A 548 35.04 -8.33 16.11
N GLY A 549 34.78 -7.06 16.38
CA GLY A 549 35.36 -5.91 15.73
C GLY A 549 35.77 -4.81 16.72
N VAL A 550 36.87 -4.13 16.42
CA VAL A 550 37.34 -2.95 17.17
C VAL A 550 37.59 -1.84 16.16
N SER A 551 37.00 -0.67 16.39
CA SER A 551 37.21 0.52 15.57
C SER A 551 37.59 1.73 16.41
N LEU A 552 38.38 2.63 15.82
CA LEU A 552 38.77 3.91 16.42
C LEU A 552 38.29 5.06 15.52
N PRO A 553 37.07 5.58 15.72
CA PRO A 553 36.54 6.66 14.89
C PRO A 553 37.18 8.01 15.28
N LEU A 554 38.06 8.54 14.43
CA LEU A 554 38.64 9.88 14.58
C LEU A 554 37.87 10.85 13.69
N ASN A 555 36.99 11.66 14.31
CA ASN A 555 36.11 12.58 13.60
C ASN A 555 36.52 14.04 13.83
N TRP A 556 36.56 14.82 12.75
CA TRP A 556 36.69 16.27 12.73
C TRP A 556 35.53 16.88 11.95
N THR A 557 35.33 18.20 12.04
CA THR A 557 34.28 18.89 11.26
C THR A 557 34.53 18.86 9.76
N TRP A 558 35.79 18.70 9.34
CA TRP A 558 36.23 18.72 7.94
C TRP A 558 36.57 17.34 7.38
N GLY A 559 36.42 16.26 8.17
CA GLY A 559 36.73 14.91 7.71
C GLY A 559 36.78 13.87 8.82
N PHE A 560 37.08 12.63 8.44
CA PHE A 560 37.19 11.51 9.36
C PHE A 560 38.23 10.49 8.92
N VAL A 561 38.72 9.71 9.89
CA VAL A 561 39.53 8.51 9.69
C VAL A 561 39.08 7.45 10.69
N LYS A 562 38.68 6.27 10.21
CA LYS A 562 38.18 5.16 11.01
C LYS A 562 38.91 3.86 10.64
N PRO A 563 40.07 3.57 11.26
CA PRO A 563 40.64 2.23 11.25
C PRO A 563 39.72 1.25 11.99
N THR A 564 39.54 0.07 11.41
CA THR A 564 38.72 -1.03 11.95
C THR A 564 39.48 -2.34 11.78
N LEU A 565 39.51 -3.15 12.83
CA LEU A 565 40.04 -4.51 12.81
C LEU A 565 38.94 -5.48 13.27
N LYS A 566 38.65 -6.49 12.46
CA LYS A 566 37.70 -7.55 12.76
C LYS A 566 38.36 -8.92 12.62
N TYR A 567 37.78 -9.92 13.27
CA TYR A 567 38.22 -11.30 13.13
C TYR A 567 37.00 -12.20 12.87
N ALA A 568 36.85 -12.68 11.65
CA ALA A 568 35.74 -13.54 11.24
C ALA A 568 36.11 -15.00 11.45
N TYR A 569 35.54 -15.63 12.48
CA TYR A 569 35.65 -17.07 12.73
C TYR A 569 34.35 -17.76 12.32
N THR A 570 34.45 -18.78 11.48
CA THR A 570 33.31 -19.61 11.07
C THR A 570 33.66 -21.08 11.23
N SER A 571 32.75 -21.86 11.82
CA SER A 571 32.86 -23.31 11.96
C SER A 571 31.60 -23.97 11.41
N TYR A 572 31.77 -25.05 10.67
CA TYR A 572 30.67 -25.83 10.12
C TYR A 572 30.60 -27.23 10.72
N ASP A 573 29.42 -27.83 10.65
CA ASP A 573 29.16 -29.26 10.88
C ASP A 573 28.25 -29.72 9.75
N ILE A 574 28.84 -30.36 8.74
CA ILE A 574 28.25 -30.62 7.44
C ILE A 574 27.91 -32.09 7.31
N ASP A 575 26.70 -32.38 6.84
CA ASP A 575 26.34 -33.69 6.32
C ASP A 575 26.19 -33.64 4.80
N LEU A 576 26.69 -34.67 4.14
CA LEU A 576 26.62 -34.82 2.70
C LEU A 576 26.10 -36.20 2.37
N ASP A 577 25.05 -36.25 1.54
CA ASP A 577 24.44 -37.50 1.11
C ASP A 577 25.38 -38.36 0.24
N ASN A 578 25.05 -39.64 0.08
CA ASN A 578 25.89 -40.56 -0.69
C ASN A 578 26.05 -40.15 -2.15
N ILE A 579 25.03 -39.50 -2.73
CA ILE A 579 25.09 -39.00 -4.11
C ILE A 579 26.11 -37.87 -4.21
N GLY A 580 26.05 -36.89 -3.29
CA GLY A 580 27.01 -35.79 -3.19
C GLY A 580 28.44 -36.29 -3.01
N ARG A 581 28.68 -37.20 -2.05
CA ARG A 581 30.01 -37.78 -1.80
C ARG A 581 30.60 -38.49 -3.03
N ASN A 582 29.78 -39.18 -3.80
CA ASN A 582 30.21 -39.92 -4.99
C ASN A 582 30.31 -39.04 -6.24
N SER A 583 29.83 -37.80 -6.19
CA SER A 583 29.80 -36.86 -7.32
C SER A 583 30.58 -35.57 -7.08
N LEU A 584 31.49 -35.57 -6.09
CA LEU A 584 32.42 -34.47 -5.87
C LEU A 584 33.25 -34.20 -7.13
N ALA A 585 33.27 -32.96 -7.55
CA ALA A 585 34.11 -32.52 -8.65
C ALA A 585 35.58 -32.49 -8.24
N SER A 586 36.49 -32.52 -9.22
CA SER A 586 37.94 -32.54 -8.96
C SER A 586 38.49 -31.35 -8.17
N TYR A 587 37.76 -30.23 -8.16
CA TYR A 587 38.09 -29.00 -7.45
C TYR A 587 37.35 -28.87 -6.11
N GLU A 588 36.54 -29.86 -5.74
CA GLU A 588 35.91 -29.92 -4.43
C GLU A 588 36.65 -30.83 -3.49
N ARG A 589 36.56 -30.50 -2.21
CA ARG A 589 37.02 -31.37 -1.14
C ARG A 589 35.95 -31.44 -0.06
N TYR A 590 35.55 -32.65 0.31
CA TYR A 590 34.63 -32.82 1.43
C TYR A 590 35.40 -32.91 2.75
N ASP A 591 35.03 -32.04 3.68
CA ASP A 591 35.36 -32.08 5.11
C ASP A 591 34.02 -31.96 5.86
N ASP A 592 33.81 -32.78 6.90
CA ASP A 592 32.59 -32.72 7.70
C ASP A 592 32.61 -31.53 8.67
N LYS A 593 33.79 -30.97 9.00
CA LYS A 593 33.94 -29.87 9.96
C LYS A 593 34.94 -28.81 9.51
N PRO A 594 34.74 -28.17 8.33
CA PRO A 594 35.61 -27.11 7.89
C PRO A 594 35.50 -25.92 8.84
N THR A 595 36.65 -25.27 9.06
CA THR A 595 36.76 -24.08 9.90
C THR A 595 37.54 -23.00 9.16
N ARG A 596 37.15 -21.74 9.36
CA ARG A 596 37.75 -20.59 8.69
C ARG A 596 37.99 -19.47 9.70
N GLY A 597 39.18 -18.91 9.72
CA GLY A 597 39.56 -17.80 10.62
C GLY A 597 40.27 -16.69 9.85
N LEU A 598 39.58 -15.57 9.63
CA LEU A 598 40.07 -14.48 8.78
C LEU A 598 40.17 -13.15 9.54
N PRO A 599 41.37 -12.55 9.67
CA PRO A 599 41.49 -11.15 10.05
C PRO A 599 41.05 -10.25 8.90
N ILE A 600 40.21 -9.26 9.21
CA ILE A 600 39.74 -8.23 8.28
C ILE A 600 40.20 -6.89 8.82
N PHE A 601 41.02 -6.18 8.05
CA PHE A 601 41.50 -4.85 8.40
C PHE A 601 41.01 -3.85 7.36
N SER A 602 40.40 -2.76 7.83
CA SER A 602 39.98 -1.67 6.96
C SER A 602 40.30 -0.30 7.54
N VAL A 603 40.54 0.67 6.66
CA VAL A 603 40.71 2.08 7.02
C VAL A 603 39.81 2.91 6.13
N ASP A 604 38.78 3.50 6.72
CA ASP A 604 37.84 4.38 6.04
C ASP A 604 38.18 5.84 6.34
N SER A 605 38.36 6.66 5.32
CA SER A 605 38.68 8.08 5.48
C SER A 605 37.91 8.93 4.48
N GLY A 606 37.48 10.11 4.91
CA GLY A 606 36.85 11.09 4.02
C GLY A 606 37.12 12.52 4.47
N LEU A 607 36.98 13.45 3.53
CA LEU A 607 37.06 14.89 3.78
C LEU A 607 35.75 15.55 3.37
N TYR A 608 35.47 16.72 3.95
CA TYR A 608 34.32 17.56 3.64
C TYR A 608 34.81 18.93 3.22
N PHE A 609 34.51 19.33 1.98
CA PHE A 609 34.76 20.68 1.47
C PHE A 609 33.44 21.32 1.10
N ASP A 610 33.22 22.54 1.58
CA ASP A 610 32.03 23.33 1.27
C ASP A 610 32.40 24.55 0.44
N ARG A 611 31.55 24.88 -0.53
CA ARG A 611 31.63 26.10 -1.33
C ARG A 611 30.24 26.66 -1.54
N ASP A 612 30.05 27.93 -1.19
CA ASP A 612 28.84 28.66 -1.58
C ASP A 612 28.94 29.05 -3.06
N THR A 613 27.88 28.76 -3.81
CA THR A 613 27.80 28.94 -5.25
C THR A 613 26.44 29.52 -5.63
N GLN A 614 26.37 30.17 -6.79
CA GLN A 614 25.10 30.65 -7.32
C GLN A 614 24.91 30.08 -8.72
N PHE A 615 23.81 29.35 -8.93
CA PHE A 615 23.42 28.81 -10.23
C PHE A 615 22.02 29.29 -10.59
N PHE A 616 21.85 29.83 -11.80
CA PHE A 616 20.56 30.36 -12.28
C PHE A 616 19.90 31.38 -11.34
N GLY A 617 20.71 32.18 -10.63
CA GLY A 617 20.23 33.19 -9.67
C GLY A 617 19.80 32.63 -8.30
N GLN A 618 19.92 31.33 -8.08
CA GLN A 618 19.63 30.67 -6.81
C GLN A 618 20.93 30.33 -6.08
N ASP A 619 20.94 30.54 -4.76
CA ASP A 619 22.07 30.22 -3.90
C ASP A 619 22.09 28.73 -3.57
N PHE A 620 23.27 28.12 -3.63
CA PHE A 620 23.49 26.72 -3.30
C PHE A 620 24.78 26.55 -2.52
N ARG A 621 24.75 25.69 -1.50
CA ARG A 621 25.96 25.12 -0.92
C ARG A 621 26.35 23.87 -1.68
N GLN A 622 27.49 23.94 -2.36
CA GLN A 622 28.09 22.77 -2.99
C GLN A 622 29.03 22.08 -2.01
N THR A 623 28.80 20.79 -1.75
CA THR A 623 29.75 19.95 -1.01
C THR A 623 30.60 19.13 -1.97
N LEU A 624 31.84 18.86 -1.59
CA LEU A 624 32.74 17.92 -2.24
C LEU A 624 33.31 16.98 -1.17
N GLU A 625 32.99 15.70 -1.31
CA GLU A 625 33.19 14.64 -0.32
C GLU A 625 34.08 13.54 -0.92
N PRO A 626 35.42 13.73 -1.00
CA PRO A 626 36.31 12.65 -1.39
C PRO A 626 36.39 11.62 -0.25
N ARG A 627 36.37 10.34 -0.61
CA ARG A 627 36.47 9.21 0.32
C ARG A 627 37.47 8.18 -0.19
N LEU A 628 38.30 7.69 0.71
CA LEU A 628 39.28 6.65 0.49
C LEU A 628 39.02 5.51 1.48
N TYR A 629 38.96 4.29 0.98
CA TYR A 629 38.72 3.11 1.81
C TYR A 629 39.71 2.01 1.45
N TYR A 630 40.59 1.65 2.38
CA TYR A 630 41.53 0.53 2.23
C TYR A 630 40.95 -0.71 2.90
N LEU A 631 41.03 -1.87 2.24
CA LEU A 631 40.58 -3.15 2.76
C LEU A 631 41.62 -4.24 2.52
N TYR A 632 41.97 -4.95 3.59
CA TYR A 632 42.83 -6.12 3.58
C TYR A 632 42.14 -7.30 4.26
N VAL A 633 42.04 -8.41 3.52
CA VAL A 633 41.54 -9.71 3.99
C VAL A 633 42.50 -10.77 3.46
N SER A 634 43.07 -11.57 4.36
CA SER A 634 43.96 -12.67 3.98
C SER A 634 43.23 -13.69 3.10
N LYS A 635 43.96 -14.31 2.16
CA LYS A 635 43.42 -15.43 1.40
C LYS A 635 43.37 -16.66 2.30
N ASP A 636 42.27 -17.39 2.23
CA ASP A 636 42.11 -18.74 2.78
C ASP A 636 41.38 -19.60 1.74
N GLU A 637 41.65 -20.89 1.70
CA GLU A 637 40.99 -21.83 0.79
C GLU A 637 39.61 -22.16 1.35
N GLN A 638 38.56 -22.06 0.52
CA GLN A 638 37.15 -22.15 0.95
C GLN A 638 36.35 -23.12 0.06
N ASP A 639 37.03 -23.94 -0.75
CA ASP A 639 36.41 -24.85 -1.71
C ASP A 639 35.81 -26.11 -1.06
N ASP A 640 36.08 -26.31 0.23
CA ASP A 640 35.49 -27.32 1.11
C ASP A 640 34.23 -26.87 1.84
N ILE A 641 33.87 -25.58 1.73
CA ILE A 641 32.68 -24.99 2.35
C ILE A 641 31.53 -24.94 1.33
N PRO A 642 30.37 -25.58 1.57
CA PRO A 642 29.18 -25.44 0.73
C PRO A 642 28.61 -24.02 0.69
N ILE A 643 27.79 -23.72 -0.31
CA ILE A 643 27.11 -22.42 -0.45
C ILE A 643 25.65 -22.59 -0.03
N PHE A 644 25.26 -21.93 1.08
CA PHE A 644 23.90 -21.98 1.63
C PHE A 644 23.16 -20.65 1.44
N ASP A 645 23.75 -19.54 1.89
CA ASP A 645 23.12 -18.20 1.92
C ASP A 645 23.94 -17.11 1.22
N THR A 646 24.92 -17.54 0.43
CA THR A 646 25.93 -16.68 -0.18
C THR A 646 25.68 -16.51 -1.68
N GLY A 647 25.65 -15.26 -2.14
CA GLY A 647 25.62 -14.88 -3.55
C GLY A 647 26.57 -13.69 -3.80
N GLU A 648 27.06 -13.54 -5.03
CA GLU A 648 27.91 -12.41 -5.40
C GLU A 648 27.06 -11.18 -5.73
N HIS A 649 27.32 -10.05 -5.07
CA HIS A 649 26.61 -8.81 -5.37
C HIS A 649 27.01 -8.24 -6.72
N SER A 650 26.04 -7.73 -7.50
CA SER A 650 26.35 -6.90 -8.66
C SER A 650 27.10 -5.63 -8.22
N PHE A 651 28.10 -5.23 -9.01
CA PHE A 651 28.93 -4.06 -8.71
C PHE A 651 28.12 -2.75 -8.83
N ASN A 652 28.25 -1.87 -7.84
CA ASN A 652 27.68 -0.52 -7.82
C ASN A 652 28.51 0.41 -6.93
N TYR A 653 28.13 1.69 -6.80
CA TYR A 653 28.87 2.67 -5.99
C TYR A 653 28.97 2.28 -4.50
N ALA A 654 27.96 1.58 -3.96
CA ALA A 654 28.00 1.10 -2.58
C ALA A 654 28.98 -0.07 -2.39
N SER A 655 29.28 -0.84 -3.44
CA SER A 655 30.24 -1.95 -3.39
C SER A 655 31.67 -1.50 -3.03
N LEU A 656 32.02 -0.24 -3.29
CA LEU A 656 33.34 0.34 -2.95
C LEU A 656 33.62 0.34 -1.45
N TRP A 657 32.59 0.34 -0.61
CA TRP A 657 32.68 0.59 0.83
C TRP A 657 32.35 -0.65 1.67
N ARG A 658 32.24 -1.82 1.04
CA ARG A 658 31.88 -3.08 1.72
C ARG A 658 33.14 -3.86 2.09
N ASP A 659 33.11 -4.48 3.27
CA ASP A 659 34.16 -5.38 3.75
C ASP A 659 34.15 -6.74 3.02
N ASN A 660 33.01 -7.12 2.41
CA ASN A 660 32.87 -8.37 1.65
C ASN A 660 32.10 -8.14 0.34
N ARG A 661 32.49 -8.83 -0.73
CA ARG A 661 31.83 -8.78 -2.05
C ARG A 661 30.63 -9.73 -2.16
N PHE A 662 30.54 -10.72 -1.28
CA PHE A 662 29.46 -11.70 -1.23
C PHE A 662 28.44 -11.35 -0.13
N SER A 663 27.19 -11.81 -0.31
CA SER A 663 26.22 -11.92 0.77
C SER A 663 26.51 -13.13 1.66
N GLY A 664 25.80 -13.26 2.78
CA GLY A 664 25.94 -14.42 3.66
C GLY A 664 27.32 -14.53 4.28
N ARG A 665 27.68 -15.74 4.74
CA ARG A 665 28.96 -16.02 5.40
C ARG A 665 29.72 -17.21 4.83
N ASP A 666 29.26 -17.85 3.76
CA ASP A 666 29.92 -19.04 3.19
C ASP A 666 31.12 -18.68 2.33
N ARG A 667 31.12 -17.51 1.69
CA ARG A 667 32.31 -16.96 1.03
C ARG A 667 32.67 -15.60 1.62
N ILE A 668 33.92 -15.48 2.08
CA ILE A 668 34.53 -14.19 2.41
C ILE A 668 35.59 -13.92 1.37
N GLY A 669 35.38 -12.85 0.61
CA GLY A 669 36.27 -12.45 -0.47
C GLY A 669 37.64 -12.03 0.05
N ASP A 670 38.67 -12.66 -0.49
CA ASP A 670 40.05 -12.23 -0.29
C ASP A 670 40.23 -10.83 -0.90
N ALA A 671 40.91 -9.93 -0.18
CA ALA A 671 41.00 -8.52 -0.56
C ALA A 671 42.36 -7.92 -0.21
N ASN A 672 42.89 -7.12 -1.12
CA ASN A 672 43.96 -6.17 -0.86
C ASN A 672 43.76 -5.01 -1.84
N GLN A 673 43.01 -4.00 -1.41
CA GLN A 673 42.42 -3.02 -2.33
C GLN A 673 42.28 -1.63 -1.70
N VAL A 674 42.30 -0.61 -2.56
CA VAL A 674 41.96 0.78 -2.21
C VAL A 674 40.80 1.24 -3.08
N SER A 675 39.69 1.56 -2.44
CA SER A 675 38.55 2.22 -3.07
C SER A 675 38.70 3.73 -2.97
N LEU A 676 38.52 4.42 -4.09
CA LEU A 676 38.50 5.87 -4.20
C LEU A 676 37.14 6.30 -4.71
N GLY A 677 36.53 7.27 -4.04
CA GLY A 677 35.24 7.82 -4.45
C GLY A 677 35.20 9.31 -4.22
N LEU A 678 34.39 9.99 -5.03
CA LEU A 678 34.15 11.41 -4.95
C LEU A 678 32.65 11.64 -5.09
N THR A 679 32.05 12.23 -4.07
CA THR A 679 30.66 12.67 -4.11
C THR A 679 30.62 14.19 -4.11
N THR A 680 29.78 14.79 -4.96
CA THR A 680 29.44 16.22 -4.85
C THR A 680 27.93 16.39 -4.76
N ARG A 681 27.50 17.30 -3.90
CA ARG A 681 26.08 17.61 -3.68
C ARG A 681 25.83 19.09 -3.88
N LEU A 682 24.64 19.42 -4.39
CA LEU A 682 24.11 20.79 -4.37
C LEU A 682 22.94 20.84 -3.41
N ILE A 683 23.11 21.62 -2.35
CA ILE A 683 22.16 21.75 -1.24
C ILE A 683 21.65 23.19 -1.21
N GLU A 684 20.34 23.35 -1.18
CA GLU A 684 19.71 24.67 -0.99
C GLU A 684 19.91 25.21 0.44
N PRO A 685 19.72 26.52 0.66
CA PRO A 685 19.64 27.09 2.01
C PRO A 685 18.56 26.45 2.89
N SER A 686 17.53 25.87 2.29
CA SER A 686 16.47 25.10 2.98
C SER A 686 16.97 23.76 3.56
N GLY A 687 18.15 23.29 3.15
CA GLY A 687 18.69 21.96 3.44
C GLY A 687 18.29 20.90 2.40
N PHE A 688 17.51 21.26 1.37
CA PHE A 688 17.09 20.32 0.33
C PHE A 688 18.24 19.97 -0.64
N GLU A 689 18.57 18.68 -0.76
CA GLU A 689 19.54 18.16 -1.74
C GLU A 689 18.90 18.10 -3.14
N ARG A 690 19.29 19.03 -4.02
CA ARG A 690 18.82 19.08 -5.42
C ARG A 690 19.56 18.12 -6.32
N GLN A 691 20.86 17.98 -6.12
CA GLN A 691 21.70 17.20 -7.01
C GLN A 691 22.73 16.44 -6.20
N ARG A 692 22.97 15.19 -6.57
CA ARG A 692 24.09 14.40 -6.10
C ARG A 692 24.73 13.70 -7.28
N PHE A 693 26.05 13.81 -7.36
CA PHE A 693 26.85 13.08 -8.31
C PHE A 693 27.95 12.36 -7.55
N SER A 694 28.06 11.06 -7.76
CA SER A 694 29.08 10.21 -7.15
C SER A 694 29.81 9.44 -8.25
N ILE A 695 31.13 9.39 -8.15
CA ILE A 695 31.98 8.57 -9.01
C ILE A 695 33.01 7.85 -8.15
N GLY A 696 33.30 6.59 -8.45
CA GLY A 696 34.39 5.89 -7.77
C GLY A 696 34.90 4.67 -8.50
N GLN A 697 36.03 4.17 -8.02
CA GLN A 697 36.73 3.02 -8.54
C GLN A 697 37.52 2.32 -7.43
N ILE A 698 37.74 1.02 -7.55
CA ILE A 698 38.61 0.22 -6.68
C ILE A 698 39.90 -0.09 -7.46
N LEU A 699 41.04 0.09 -6.80
CA LEU A 699 42.36 -0.35 -7.25
C LEU A 699 42.72 -1.62 -6.48
N TYR A 700 43.03 -2.69 -7.19
CA TYR A 700 43.34 -4.00 -6.62
C TYR A 700 44.84 -4.26 -6.67
N PHE A 701 45.42 -4.64 -5.52
CA PHE A 701 46.82 -5.03 -5.41
C PHE A 701 47.03 -6.55 -5.48
N ARG A 702 45.95 -7.32 -5.40
CA ARG A 702 45.92 -8.77 -5.58
C ARG A 702 44.66 -9.16 -6.35
N ASP A 703 44.76 -10.26 -7.07
CA ASP A 703 43.61 -10.93 -7.67
C ASP A 703 42.60 -11.35 -6.60
N ARG A 704 41.36 -11.55 -7.05
CA ARG A 704 40.25 -12.05 -6.20
C ARG A 704 40.15 -13.54 -6.39
N GLU A 705 40.90 -14.30 -5.61
CA GLU A 705 41.02 -15.75 -5.82
C GLU A 705 39.81 -16.54 -5.29
N VAL A 706 39.13 -16.06 -4.24
CA VAL A 706 37.95 -16.71 -3.68
C VAL A 706 36.75 -16.49 -4.60
N GLN A 707 36.25 -17.54 -5.23
CA GLN A 707 35.14 -17.45 -6.18
C GLN A 707 33.94 -18.26 -5.73
N MET A 708 32.81 -18.04 -6.41
CA MET A 708 31.69 -18.96 -6.31
C MET A 708 32.07 -20.28 -6.97
N TRP A 709 31.49 -21.35 -6.49
CA TRP A 709 31.89 -22.68 -6.87
C TRP A 709 31.54 -23.01 -8.35
N GLY A 710 32.47 -23.68 -9.04
CA GLY A 710 32.37 -23.93 -10.49
C GLY A 710 32.99 -22.81 -11.34
N THR A 711 33.52 -21.74 -10.73
CA THR A 711 34.20 -20.66 -11.44
C THR A 711 35.66 -20.53 -11.03
N ASP A 712 36.55 -20.45 -12.02
CA ASP A 712 37.97 -20.16 -11.82
C ASP A 712 38.21 -18.66 -11.97
N TYR A 713 38.85 -18.04 -10.98
CA TYR A 713 39.20 -16.62 -11.03
C TYR A 713 40.06 -16.28 -12.25
N LYS A 714 40.89 -17.22 -12.73
CA LYS A 714 41.77 -17.01 -13.90
C LYS A 714 40.99 -16.80 -15.19
N ASN A 715 39.78 -17.35 -15.27
CA ASN A 715 38.91 -17.22 -16.43
C ASN A 715 37.99 -15.98 -16.34
N ARG A 716 38.00 -15.26 -15.21
CA ARG A 716 37.21 -14.05 -15.01
C ARG A 716 38.14 -12.83 -15.08
N SER A 717 38.07 -12.06 -16.17
CA SER A 717 38.83 -10.80 -16.31
C SER A 717 38.58 -9.84 -15.14
N TYR A 718 37.36 -9.80 -14.62
CA TYR A 718 37.01 -9.06 -13.41
C TYR A 718 37.81 -9.49 -12.17
N ALA A 719 38.15 -10.78 -12.05
CA ALA A 719 38.84 -11.32 -10.88
C ALA A 719 40.37 -11.17 -10.95
N THR A 720 40.95 -10.92 -12.12
CA THR A 720 42.39 -10.68 -12.35
C THR A 720 42.74 -9.23 -12.72
N SER A 721 41.74 -8.38 -12.96
CA SER A 721 41.95 -6.97 -13.27
C SER A 721 42.57 -6.17 -12.13
N SER A 722 43.51 -5.27 -12.44
CA SER A 722 44.07 -4.36 -11.45
C SER A 722 43.12 -3.25 -10.97
N VAL A 723 41.95 -3.12 -11.61
CA VAL A 723 40.96 -2.06 -11.33
C VAL A 723 39.53 -2.59 -11.33
N SER A 724 38.60 -1.88 -10.71
CA SER A 724 37.16 -2.18 -10.86
C SER A 724 36.58 -1.39 -12.03
N PRO A 725 35.34 -1.71 -12.44
CA PRO A 725 34.53 -0.78 -13.18
C PRO A 725 34.43 0.57 -12.48
N TYR A 726 34.30 1.65 -13.24
CA TYR A 726 33.90 2.94 -12.71
C TYR A 726 32.44 2.87 -12.30
N ALA A 727 32.14 3.15 -11.03
CA ALA A 727 30.77 3.26 -10.54
C ALA A 727 30.35 4.72 -10.51
N LEU A 728 29.30 5.05 -11.24
CA LEU A 728 28.68 6.37 -11.27
C LEU A 728 27.27 6.31 -10.72
N GLU A 729 26.91 7.28 -9.89
CA GLU A 729 25.56 7.51 -9.39
C GLU A 729 25.21 8.99 -9.56
N TYR A 730 24.03 9.26 -10.10
CA TYR A 730 23.51 10.60 -10.29
C TYR A 730 22.07 10.68 -9.82
N LEU A 731 21.77 11.69 -9.02
CA LEU A 731 20.44 12.02 -8.56
C LEU A 731 20.20 13.50 -8.86
N TYR A 732 19.06 13.80 -9.44
CA TYR A 732 18.60 15.17 -9.66
C TYR A 732 17.13 15.30 -9.27
N ARG A 733 16.86 16.31 -8.46
CA ARG A 733 15.54 16.72 -7.97
C ARG A 733 15.39 18.20 -8.27
N TYR A 734 14.60 18.54 -9.29
CA TYR A 734 14.36 19.95 -9.63
C TYR A 734 13.53 20.63 -8.53
N ASN A 735 12.51 19.92 -8.06
CA ASN A 735 11.60 20.23 -6.96
C ASN A 735 10.94 18.90 -6.50
N HIS A 736 9.78 18.94 -5.86
CA HIS A 736 9.00 17.73 -5.54
C HIS A 736 8.44 17.03 -6.80
N ASP A 737 8.52 17.67 -7.98
CA ASP A 737 7.79 17.26 -9.17
C ASP A 737 8.61 16.44 -10.17
N TRP A 738 9.94 16.59 -10.17
CA TRP A 738 10.84 15.91 -11.12
C TRP A 738 11.92 15.18 -10.35
N ARG A 739 12.07 13.89 -10.62
CA ARG A 739 13.16 13.07 -10.10
C ARG A 739 13.83 12.31 -11.23
N LEU A 740 15.12 12.52 -11.39
CA LEU A 740 15.97 11.72 -12.26
C LEU A 740 16.98 10.98 -11.39
N SER A 741 17.02 9.67 -11.48
CA SER A 741 18.08 8.84 -10.90
C SER A 741 18.77 8.05 -12.01
N ALA A 742 20.09 8.04 -11.99
CA ALA A 742 20.89 7.30 -12.95
C ALA A 742 22.07 6.62 -12.26
N THR A 743 22.36 5.39 -12.68
CA THR A 743 23.56 4.64 -12.29
C THR A 743 24.23 4.12 -13.55
N PHE A 744 25.55 4.12 -13.57
CA PHE A 744 26.33 3.65 -14.71
C PHE A 744 27.62 2.99 -14.24
N ASN A 745 27.83 1.73 -14.61
CA ASN A 745 29.01 0.96 -14.27
C ASN A 745 29.72 0.52 -15.55
N TRP A 746 30.90 1.07 -15.82
CA TRP A 746 31.68 0.78 -17.03
C TRP A 746 33.04 0.19 -16.68
N ASP A 747 33.36 -0.95 -17.26
CA ASP A 747 34.58 -1.69 -17.01
C ASP A 747 35.68 -1.28 -18.00
N PRO A 748 36.77 -0.64 -17.52
CA PRO A 748 37.85 -0.19 -18.40
C PRO A 748 38.68 -1.32 -19.01
N ASP A 749 38.77 -2.48 -18.36
CA ASP A 749 39.63 -3.58 -18.81
C ASP A 749 38.92 -4.45 -19.85
N SER A 750 37.61 -4.67 -19.69
CA SER A 750 36.80 -5.37 -20.70
C SER A 750 36.21 -4.46 -21.78
N HIS A 751 36.32 -3.14 -21.62
CA HIS A 751 35.69 -2.12 -22.48
C HIS A 751 34.17 -2.29 -22.63
N MET A 752 33.50 -2.81 -21.60
CA MET A 752 32.07 -3.10 -21.62
C MET A 752 31.33 -2.40 -20.47
N THR A 753 30.11 -1.97 -20.75
CA THR A 753 29.17 -1.56 -19.70
C THR A 753 28.73 -2.81 -18.94
N ARG A 754 28.86 -2.82 -17.62
CA ARG A 754 28.42 -3.94 -16.76
C ARG A 754 26.96 -3.76 -16.35
N SER A 755 26.58 -2.55 -15.94
CA SER A 755 25.20 -2.22 -15.63
C SER A 755 24.93 -0.73 -15.80
N SER A 756 23.69 -0.38 -16.14
CA SER A 756 23.21 0.98 -16.26
C SER A 756 21.74 1.04 -15.88
N SER A 757 21.33 2.10 -15.20
CA SER A 757 19.92 2.39 -14.92
C SER A 757 19.70 3.88 -15.10
N ALA A 758 18.61 4.29 -15.73
CA ALA A 758 18.18 5.67 -15.80
C ALA A 758 16.67 5.70 -15.61
N ILE A 759 16.21 6.33 -14.53
CA ILE A 759 14.79 6.40 -14.15
C ILE A 759 14.45 7.87 -13.96
N PHE A 760 13.50 8.33 -14.77
CA PHE A 760 12.92 9.66 -14.72
C PHE A 760 11.46 9.54 -14.30
N HIS A 761 11.08 10.31 -13.29
CA HIS A 761 9.73 10.42 -12.77
C HIS A 761 9.31 11.89 -12.77
N TYR A 762 8.14 12.17 -13.32
CA TYR A 762 7.50 13.48 -13.34
C TYR A 762 6.10 13.39 -12.77
N GLN A 763 5.85 14.13 -11.68
CA GLN A 763 4.54 14.27 -11.06
C GLN A 763 4.41 15.63 -10.37
N PRO A 764 3.70 16.60 -10.95
CA PRO A 764 3.71 17.95 -10.42
C PRO A 764 2.76 18.13 -9.22
N ALA A 765 3.24 18.84 -8.20
CA ALA A 765 2.51 19.06 -6.94
C ALA A 765 1.20 19.84 -7.13
N ASP A 766 1.10 20.66 -8.18
CA ASP A 766 -0.10 21.41 -8.55
C ASP A 766 -1.18 20.52 -9.20
N ASN A 767 -0.79 19.40 -9.81
CA ASN A 767 -1.68 18.49 -10.50
C ASN A 767 -1.15 17.05 -10.52
N LEU A 768 -1.51 16.29 -9.49
CA LEU A 768 -1.13 14.88 -9.34
C LEU A 768 -1.70 13.95 -10.41
N ASN A 769 -2.61 14.42 -11.29
CA ASN A 769 -3.12 13.64 -12.41
C ASN A 769 -2.16 13.58 -13.60
N LYS A 770 -1.04 14.31 -13.56
CA LYS A 770 0.00 14.26 -14.60
C LYS A 770 1.15 13.41 -14.08
N ILE A 771 1.28 12.21 -14.61
CA ILE A 771 2.37 11.28 -14.27
C ILE A 771 3.07 10.88 -15.55
N VAL A 772 4.39 10.98 -15.58
CA VAL A 772 5.22 10.44 -16.67
C VAL A 772 6.46 9.78 -16.06
N ASN A 773 6.61 8.49 -16.32
CA ASN A 773 7.74 7.70 -15.91
C ASN A 773 8.47 7.17 -17.15
N LEU A 774 9.79 7.31 -17.16
CA LEU A 774 10.68 6.78 -18.18
C LEU A 774 11.85 6.08 -17.51
N GLY A 775 11.92 4.77 -17.67
CA GLY A 775 12.97 3.90 -17.14
C GLY A 775 13.73 3.21 -18.26
N TYR A 776 15.05 3.12 -18.15
CA TYR A 776 15.89 2.23 -18.93
C TYR A 776 16.83 1.47 -18.00
N ARG A 777 16.92 0.16 -18.17
CA ARG A 777 17.79 -0.72 -17.38
C ARG A 777 18.59 -1.61 -18.31
N TYR A 778 19.89 -1.67 -18.06
CA TYR A 778 20.82 -2.54 -18.75
C TYR A 778 21.68 -3.29 -17.73
N ARG A 779 21.88 -4.59 -17.93
CA ARG A 779 22.79 -5.42 -17.15
C ARG A 779 23.35 -6.49 -18.06
N SER A 780 24.67 -6.50 -18.23
CA SER A 780 25.35 -7.44 -19.12
C SER A 780 25.33 -8.86 -18.56
N GLU A 781 25.82 -9.03 -17.33
CA GLU A 781 25.99 -10.33 -16.71
C GLU A 781 25.55 -10.30 -15.24
N THR A 782 25.18 -11.45 -14.73
CA THR A 782 24.93 -11.69 -13.31
C THR A 782 25.49 -13.04 -12.93
N MET A 783 26.05 -13.14 -11.73
CA MET A 783 26.42 -14.44 -11.17
C MET A 783 25.14 -15.20 -10.83
N ARG A 784 24.92 -16.35 -11.47
CA ARG A 784 23.72 -17.19 -11.30
C ARG A 784 24.10 -18.63 -11.04
N PHE A 785 23.25 -19.35 -10.31
CA PHE A 785 23.40 -20.79 -10.17
C PHE A 785 22.73 -21.47 -11.37
N ASP A 786 23.51 -22.15 -12.21
CA ASP A 786 22.97 -22.95 -13.31
C ASP A 786 22.51 -24.31 -12.75
N GLN A 787 21.19 -24.43 -12.61
CA GLN A 787 20.52 -25.60 -12.06
C GLN A 787 20.68 -26.84 -12.94
N ALA A 788 20.92 -26.67 -14.25
CA ALA A 788 21.11 -27.79 -15.17
C ALA A 788 22.49 -28.42 -15.01
N THR A 789 23.52 -27.61 -14.73
CA THR A 789 24.90 -28.12 -14.54
C THR A 789 25.38 -28.14 -13.09
N SER A 790 24.56 -27.71 -12.13
CA SER A 790 24.89 -27.65 -10.71
C SER A 790 26.13 -26.80 -10.41
N THR A 791 26.37 -25.74 -11.19
CA THR A 791 27.55 -24.88 -11.05
C THR A 791 27.13 -23.42 -11.13
N TRP A 792 27.88 -22.54 -10.46
CA TRP A 792 27.67 -21.12 -10.68
C TRP A 792 28.28 -20.68 -12.01
N ARG A 793 27.55 -19.83 -12.73
CA ARG A 793 27.95 -19.29 -14.03
C ARG A 793 27.81 -17.77 -14.06
N TYR A 794 28.58 -17.18 -14.96
CA TYR A 794 28.60 -15.73 -15.20
C TYR A 794 28.23 -15.37 -16.65
N ASP A 795 27.92 -16.35 -17.50
CA ASP A 795 27.40 -16.11 -18.86
C ASP A 795 25.95 -15.64 -18.86
N ASP A 796 25.60 -14.92 -19.91
CA ASP A 796 24.27 -14.38 -20.19
C ASP A 796 23.38 -15.33 -21.01
N ASP A 797 23.91 -16.45 -21.47
CA ASP A 797 23.20 -17.41 -22.32
C ASP A 797 22.37 -18.43 -21.51
N TYR A 798 21.27 -18.91 -22.09
CA TYR A 798 20.57 -20.11 -21.64
C TYR A 798 21.05 -21.31 -22.44
N GLY A 799 21.36 -22.42 -21.76
CA GLY A 799 21.87 -23.64 -22.41
C GLY A 799 23.34 -23.56 -22.82
N SER A 800 23.75 -24.38 -23.79
CA SER A 800 25.12 -24.38 -24.32
C SER A 800 25.08 -24.27 -25.85
N PRO A 801 25.99 -23.50 -26.49
CA PRO A 801 25.98 -23.35 -27.95
C PRO A 801 25.93 -24.69 -28.67
N GLY A 802 24.91 -24.89 -29.51
CA GLY A 802 24.69 -26.13 -30.26
C GLY A 802 23.64 -27.08 -29.66
N THR A 803 23.08 -26.79 -28.49
CA THR A 803 21.88 -27.49 -27.98
C THR A 803 20.60 -26.89 -28.57
N PRO A 804 19.52 -27.69 -28.76
CA PRO A 804 18.24 -27.18 -29.26
C PRO A 804 17.64 -26.08 -28.37
N GLU A 805 17.86 -26.12 -27.05
CA GLU A 805 17.36 -25.10 -26.11
C GLU A 805 18.32 -23.91 -25.91
N TYR A 806 19.35 -23.73 -26.75
CA TYR A 806 20.30 -22.62 -26.57
C TYR A 806 19.69 -21.27 -26.95
N ILE A 807 19.70 -20.32 -26.01
CA ILE A 807 19.23 -18.95 -26.24
C ILE A 807 20.32 -17.97 -25.82
N LYS A 808 20.78 -17.22 -26.79
CA LYS A 808 21.80 -16.21 -26.59
C LYS A 808 21.27 -15.02 -25.79
N ASP A 809 22.07 -14.48 -24.87
CA ASP A 809 21.79 -13.27 -24.07
C ASP A 809 20.47 -13.36 -23.25
N TYR A 810 19.99 -14.57 -22.90
CA TYR A 810 18.72 -14.77 -22.18
C TYR A 810 18.66 -14.05 -20.81
N TYR A 811 19.73 -14.11 -20.03
CA TYR A 811 19.79 -13.53 -18.68
C TYR A 811 20.26 -12.07 -18.66
N LYS A 812 20.64 -11.55 -19.82
CA LYS A 812 20.98 -10.15 -20.00
C LYS A 812 19.71 -9.31 -19.89
N ILE A 813 19.82 -8.16 -19.23
CA ILE A 813 18.71 -7.21 -19.18
C ILE A 813 19.05 -6.05 -20.10
N SER A 814 18.14 -5.74 -21.02
CA SER A 814 18.15 -4.51 -21.80
C SER A 814 16.71 -4.10 -22.04
N GLN A 815 16.17 -3.30 -21.12
CA GLN A 815 14.72 -3.07 -21.05
C GLN A 815 14.41 -1.59 -20.85
N HIS A 816 13.32 -1.14 -21.46
CA HIS A 816 12.70 0.12 -21.07
C HIS A 816 11.36 -0.11 -20.38
N ASP A 817 10.98 0.82 -19.50
CA ASP A 817 9.66 0.93 -18.89
C ASP A 817 9.17 2.37 -19.11
N PHE A 818 8.05 2.52 -19.79
CA PHE A 818 7.35 3.78 -19.93
C PHE A 818 6.01 3.65 -19.22
N SER A 819 5.62 4.61 -18.39
CA SER A 819 4.25 4.71 -17.91
C SER A 819 3.78 6.16 -17.83
N THR A 820 2.49 6.37 -18.05
CA THR A 820 1.90 7.70 -17.97
C THR A 820 0.43 7.66 -17.54
N ILE A 821 0.06 8.67 -16.78
CA ILE A 821 -1.32 9.10 -16.61
C ILE A 821 -1.37 10.55 -17.04
N TRP A 822 -2.18 10.86 -18.05
CA TRP A 822 -2.21 12.22 -18.60
C TRP A 822 -3.64 12.69 -18.87
N PRO A 823 -4.07 13.85 -18.36
CA PRO A 823 -5.38 14.40 -18.69
C PRO A 823 -5.38 14.90 -20.14
N MET A 824 -6.22 14.29 -20.99
CA MET A 824 -6.36 14.68 -22.41
C MET A 824 -7.45 15.74 -22.61
N ALA A 825 -8.50 15.68 -21.81
CA ALA A 825 -9.61 16.62 -21.79
C ALA A 825 -10.15 16.73 -20.35
N PRO A 826 -11.02 17.71 -20.02
CA PRO A 826 -11.74 17.69 -18.75
C PRO A 826 -12.40 16.33 -18.54
N HIS A 827 -12.29 15.77 -17.33
CA HIS A 827 -12.76 14.43 -16.95
C HIS A 827 -12.05 13.24 -17.60
N TRP A 828 -11.32 13.39 -18.70
CA TRP A 828 -10.71 12.27 -19.43
C TRP A 828 -9.19 12.23 -19.23
N SER A 829 -8.71 11.11 -18.69
CA SER A 829 -7.29 10.80 -18.61
C SER A 829 -6.95 9.56 -19.44
N VAL A 830 -5.82 9.61 -20.14
CA VAL A 830 -5.21 8.41 -20.73
C VAL A 830 -4.32 7.76 -19.70
N ILE A 831 -4.36 6.44 -19.64
CA ILE A 831 -3.47 5.62 -18.81
C ILE A 831 -2.75 4.67 -19.74
N ALA A 832 -1.43 4.64 -19.68
CA ALA A 832 -0.63 3.72 -20.49
C ALA A 832 0.64 3.27 -19.77
N ARG A 833 1.07 2.05 -20.07
CA ARG A 833 2.38 1.52 -19.72
C ARG A 833 2.90 0.66 -20.86
N TRP A 834 4.21 0.69 -21.09
CA TRP A 834 4.90 -0.18 -22.03
C TRP A 834 6.27 -0.58 -21.50
N GLN A 835 6.46 -1.89 -21.35
CA GLN A 835 7.72 -2.54 -21.02
C GLN A 835 8.18 -3.39 -22.20
N TYR A 836 9.41 -3.17 -22.63
CA TYR A 836 9.98 -3.86 -23.78
C TYR A 836 11.39 -4.36 -23.47
N ASP A 837 11.68 -5.58 -23.89
CA ASP A 837 12.99 -6.20 -23.84
C ASP A 837 13.65 -6.18 -25.22
N TYR A 838 14.75 -5.43 -25.32
CA TYR A 838 15.55 -5.28 -26.54
C TYR A 838 16.42 -6.50 -26.84
N ASN A 839 16.72 -7.36 -25.86
CA ASN A 839 17.54 -8.55 -26.11
C ASN A 839 16.77 -9.60 -26.90
N ARG A 840 15.51 -9.86 -26.52
CA ARG A 840 14.63 -10.80 -27.21
C ARG A 840 13.67 -10.13 -28.21
N ASN A 841 13.78 -8.81 -28.41
CA ASN A 841 12.88 -8.00 -29.24
C ASN A 841 11.39 -8.26 -28.95
N ARG A 842 11.00 -8.27 -27.67
CA ARG A 842 9.64 -8.63 -27.23
C ARG A 842 9.07 -7.64 -26.22
N THR A 843 7.75 -7.47 -26.24
CA THR A 843 7.01 -6.72 -25.22
C THR A 843 6.81 -7.62 -24.00
N LEU A 844 7.19 -7.14 -22.81
CA LEU A 844 6.97 -7.85 -21.55
C LEU A 844 5.59 -7.52 -20.98
N GLU A 845 5.22 -6.24 -20.99
CA GLU A 845 3.90 -5.78 -20.58
C GLU A 845 3.54 -4.53 -21.37
N THR A 846 2.30 -4.42 -21.82
CA THR A 846 1.75 -3.17 -22.31
C THR A 846 0.29 -3.06 -21.92
N PHE A 847 -0.11 -1.92 -21.40
CA PHE A 847 -1.53 -1.63 -21.25
C PHE A 847 -1.82 -0.20 -21.64
N GLY A 848 -3.04 0.01 -22.11
CA GLY A 848 -3.52 1.30 -22.57
C GLY A 848 -5.02 1.39 -22.38
N GLY A 849 -5.47 2.57 -22.00
CA GLY A 849 -6.90 2.84 -21.90
C GLY A 849 -7.22 4.21 -21.35
N PHE A 850 -8.44 4.34 -20.87
CA PHE A 850 -9.00 5.63 -20.49
C PHE A 850 -9.63 5.56 -19.11
N GLU A 851 -9.47 6.64 -18.37
CA GLU A 851 -10.19 6.92 -17.15
C GLU A 851 -11.08 8.14 -17.37
N TYR A 852 -12.39 7.97 -17.14
CA TYR A 852 -13.34 9.05 -17.02
C TYR A 852 -13.60 9.33 -15.54
N ASP A 853 -13.30 10.54 -15.08
CA ASP A 853 -13.46 10.95 -13.69
C ASP A 853 -14.43 12.14 -13.58
N SER A 854 -15.62 11.86 -13.04
CA SER A 854 -16.65 12.84 -12.71
C SER A 854 -16.59 13.22 -11.23
N CYS A 855 -17.38 14.21 -10.82
CA CYS A 855 -17.54 14.55 -9.41
C CYS A 855 -18.10 13.38 -8.57
N CYS A 856 -19.02 12.56 -9.14
CA CYS A 856 -19.73 11.52 -8.40
C CYS A 856 -19.48 10.07 -8.85
N TRP A 857 -18.75 9.85 -9.95
CA TRP A 857 -18.40 8.50 -10.41
C TRP A 857 -17.10 8.49 -11.22
N LYS A 858 -16.47 7.33 -11.34
CA LYS A 858 -15.28 7.09 -12.14
C LYS A 858 -15.44 5.80 -12.95
N LEU A 859 -14.97 5.79 -14.19
CA LEU A 859 -14.94 4.61 -15.06
C LEU A 859 -13.54 4.44 -15.63
N ARG A 860 -13.03 3.21 -15.55
CA ARG A 860 -11.75 2.80 -16.13
C ARG A 860 -11.97 1.67 -17.11
N VAL A 861 -11.38 1.82 -18.28
CA VAL A 861 -11.37 0.79 -19.33
C VAL A 861 -9.93 0.61 -19.79
N ILE A 862 -9.38 -0.59 -19.64
CA ILE A 862 -7.98 -0.90 -19.94
C ILE A 862 -7.89 -2.15 -20.78
N GLY A 863 -7.19 -2.06 -21.91
CA GLY A 863 -6.65 -3.23 -22.61
C GLY A 863 -5.23 -3.49 -22.13
N ARG A 864 -4.93 -4.74 -21.77
CA ARG A 864 -3.61 -5.17 -21.28
C ARG A 864 -3.13 -6.38 -22.09
N TYR A 865 -1.87 -6.36 -22.45
CA TYR A 865 -1.08 -7.50 -22.87
C TYR A 865 0.07 -7.67 -21.88
N TRP A 866 0.34 -8.89 -21.45
CA TRP A 866 1.47 -9.18 -20.58
C TRP A 866 2.03 -10.55 -20.92
N LEU A 867 3.34 -10.70 -20.76
CA LEU A 867 3.99 -11.99 -20.80
C LEU A 867 3.72 -12.66 -19.44
N ASN A 868 3.03 -13.79 -19.47
CA ASN A 868 2.83 -14.64 -18.32
C ASN A 868 3.85 -15.77 -18.39
N TYR A 869 4.45 -16.09 -17.25
CA TYR A 869 5.34 -17.23 -17.15
C TYR A 869 4.50 -18.44 -16.77
N ASP A 870 4.31 -19.33 -17.75
CA ASP A 870 3.41 -20.46 -17.70
C ASP A 870 4.17 -21.79 -17.77
N GLU A 871 4.39 -22.41 -16.61
CA GLU A 871 5.29 -23.57 -16.52
C GLU A 871 4.62 -24.83 -17.04
N THR A 872 4.69 -25.09 -18.34
CA THR A 872 4.23 -26.34 -18.96
C THR A 872 5.32 -27.41 -18.96
N SER A 873 6.59 -26.99 -18.88
CA SER A 873 7.79 -27.86 -18.82
C SER A 873 8.86 -27.31 -17.87
N LEU A 874 9.92 -28.09 -17.59
CA LEU A 874 11.12 -27.57 -16.89
C LEU A 874 12.01 -26.70 -17.80
N ASN A 875 11.70 -26.58 -19.09
CA ASN A 875 12.41 -25.71 -20.03
C ASN A 875 11.84 -24.28 -19.95
N LEU A 876 12.66 -23.33 -19.50
CA LEU A 876 12.25 -21.94 -19.27
C LEU A 876 11.72 -21.26 -20.53
N ASP A 877 12.23 -21.60 -21.73
CA ASP A 877 11.82 -20.94 -22.97
C ASP A 877 10.43 -21.35 -23.46
N ALA A 878 10.04 -22.59 -23.16
CA ALA A 878 8.74 -23.11 -23.53
C ALA A 878 7.60 -22.52 -22.67
N ASN A 879 7.95 -21.82 -21.59
CA ASN A 879 7.03 -21.35 -20.57
C ASN A 879 6.64 -19.87 -20.75
N ASP A 880 7.22 -19.15 -21.71
CA ASP A 880 6.88 -17.74 -21.94
C ASP A 880 5.63 -17.63 -22.85
N GLU A 881 4.47 -17.28 -22.28
CA GLU A 881 3.21 -17.14 -23.04
C GLU A 881 2.64 -15.72 -22.96
N GLY A 882 2.27 -15.15 -24.11
CA GLY A 882 1.61 -13.85 -24.19
C GLY A 882 0.13 -13.93 -23.83
N GLN A 883 -0.31 -13.17 -22.84
CA GLN A 883 -1.70 -13.07 -22.41
C GLN A 883 -2.28 -11.70 -22.76
N THR A 884 -3.56 -11.66 -23.12
CA THR A 884 -4.32 -10.43 -23.36
C THR A 884 -5.59 -10.41 -22.52
N GLY A 885 -6.00 -9.21 -22.10
CA GLY A 885 -7.27 -9.02 -21.42
C GLY A 885 -7.80 -7.60 -21.53
N ILE A 886 -9.11 -7.46 -21.33
CA ILE A 886 -9.80 -6.18 -21.24
C ILE A 886 -10.47 -6.11 -19.87
N PHE A 887 -10.24 -5.01 -19.17
CA PHE A 887 -10.68 -4.82 -17.79
C PHE A 887 -11.53 -3.56 -17.67
N PHE A 888 -12.61 -3.66 -16.90
CA PHE A 888 -13.56 -2.60 -16.65
C PHE A 888 -13.76 -2.42 -15.15
N GLN A 889 -13.66 -1.18 -14.68
CA GLN A 889 -13.94 -0.83 -13.30
C GLN A 889 -14.79 0.42 -13.27
N ILE A 890 -15.93 0.33 -12.60
CA ILE A 890 -16.78 1.47 -12.25
C ILE A 890 -16.54 1.78 -10.78
N VAL A 891 -16.63 3.04 -10.38
CA VAL A 891 -16.58 3.48 -8.98
C VAL A 891 -17.67 4.53 -8.81
N LEU A 892 -18.56 4.33 -7.83
CA LEU A 892 -19.55 5.35 -7.43
C LEU A 892 -19.02 6.07 -6.19
N LYS A 893 -18.66 7.35 -6.32
CA LYS A 893 -18.11 8.15 -5.23
C LYS A 893 -19.22 8.46 -4.22
N GLY A 894 -18.94 8.43 -2.92
CA GLY A 894 -19.95 8.71 -1.87
C GLY A 894 -20.82 7.51 -1.45
N LEU A 895 -20.52 6.29 -1.92
CA LEU A 895 -21.03 5.04 -1.34
C LEU A 895 -19.96 4.27 -0.54
N GLY A 896 -18.83 4.92 -0.27
CA GLY A 896 -17.60 4.34 0.28
C GLY A 896 -16.47 4.33 -0.75
N ALA A 897 -15.23 4.51 -0.31
CA ALA A 897 -14.07 4.49 -1.20
C ALA A 897 -13.80 3.06 -1.71
N PRO A 898 -13.47 2.86 -3.00
CA PRO A 898 -13.00 1.59 -3.50
C PRO A 898 -11.59 1.33 -2.98
N VAL A 899 -11.45 0.62 -1.87
CA VAL A 899 -10.14 0.08 -1.46
C VAL A 899 -9.92 -1.23 -2.20
N GLY A 900 -8.87 -1.32 -3.02
CA GLY A 900 -8.30 -2.60 -3.47
C GLY A 900 -9.03 -3.35 -4.59
N GLY A 901 -9.35 -2.71 -5.71
CA GLY A 901 -9.73 -3.43 -6.94
C GLY A 901 -8.51 -3.87 -7.76
N GLU A 902 -8.64 -4.92 -8.58
CA GLU A 902 -7.58 -5.50 -9.45
C GLU A 902 -6.84 -4.44 -10.31
N LEU A 903 -7.56 -3.46 -10.87
CA LEU A 903 -6.94 -2.37 -11.63
C LEU A 903 -6.19 -1.37 -10.73
N GLY A 904 -6.68 -1.15 -9.51
CA GLY A 904 -6.01 -0.27 -8.55
C GLY A 904 -4.67 -0.84 -8.10
N THR A 905 -4.59 -2.13 -7.84
CA THR A 905 -3.33 -2.81 -7.48
C THR A 905 -2.37 -2.89 -8.66
N LEU A 906 -2.89 -3.12 -9.89
CA LEU A 906 -2.09 -3.07 -11.11
C LEU A 906 -1.43 -1.70 -11.30
N PHE A 907 -2.17 -0.61 -11.14
CA PHE A 907 -1.63 0.74 -11.31
C PHE A 907 -0.70 1.15 -10.17
N ASP A 908 -0.99 0.76 -8.94
CA ASP A 908 -0.12 1.04 -7.79
C ASP A 908 1.25 0.38 -7.95
N LYS A 909 1.28 -0.89 -8.35
CA LYS A 909 2.54 -1.62 -8.63
C LYS A 909 3.20 -1.19 -9.95
N GLY A 910 2.42 -0.73 -10.92
CA GLY A 910 2.89 -0.50 -12.29
C GLY A 910 3.23 0.95 -12.65
N ILE A 911 2.73 1.94 -11.91
CA ILE A 911 2.89 3.36 -12.19
C ILE A 911 3.32 4.09 -10.91
N GLU A 912 4.61 4.45 -10.84
CA GLU A 912 5.13 5.27 -9.73
C GLU A 912 4.35 6.59 -9.63
N GLY A 913 3.89 6.93 -8.42
CA GLY A 913 3.08 8.13 -8.13
C GLY A 913 1.55 7.92 -8.15
N TYR A 914 1.05 6.77 -8.59
CA TYR A 914 -0.40 6.50 -8.67
C TYR A 914 -1.10 6.56 -7.30
N ARG A 915 -0.49 6.01 -6.25
CA ARG A 915 -1.07 6.02 -4.91
C ARG A 915 -1.28 7.42 -4.35
N GLU A 916 -0.29 8.29 -4.48
CA GLU A 916 -0.37 9.69 -4.04
C GLU A 916 -1.51 10.44 -4.75
N ARG A 917 -1.72 10.14 -6.04
CA ARG A 917 -2.84 10.67 -6.83
C ARG A 917 -4.19 10.21 -6.28
N GLU A 918 -4.37 8.91 -6.04
CA GLU A 918 -5.66 8.36 -5.58
C GLU A 918 -5.98 8.76 -4.14
N GLU A 919 -4.99 8.83 -3.24
CA GLU A 919 -5.21 9.27 -1.86
C GLU A 919 -5.73 10.72 -1.80
N LYS A 920 -5.26 11.63 -2.66
CA LYS A 920 -5.82 13.00 -2.73
C LYS A 920 -7.13 13.11 -3.52
N ALA A 921 -7.38 12.20 -4.46
CA ALA A 921 -8.60 12.21 -5.27
C ALA A 921 -9.81 11.53 -4.59
N SER A 922 -9.58 10.82 -3.47
CA SER A 922 -10.59 10.06 -2.74
C SER A 922 -11.34 10.85 -1.66
N PHE A 923 -11.05 12.16 -1.50
CA PHE A 923 -11.71 13.07 -0.55
C PHE A 923 -12.65 14.06 -1.22
#